data_AF-A0A955PYB6-F1
#
_entry.id   AF-A0A955PYB6-F1
#
_cell.length_a   1.000
_cell.length_b   1.000
_cell.length_c   1.000
_cell.angle_alpha   90.00
_cell.angle_beta   90.00
_cell.angle_gamma   90.00
#
_symmetry.space_group_name_H-M   'P 1'
#
loop_
_entity.id
_entity.type
_entity.pdbx_description
1 polymer ?
#
loop_
_entity_poly.entity_id
_entity_poly.type
_entity_poly.pdbx_seq_one_letter_code
_entity_poly.pdbx_strand_id
1 'polypeptide(L)'
;MVNRLIFTVFLILPQFVIDVCASHAGENIENLKAGVVKITSTFGGISRLGTGAIIKIEQNSVYIITAAHVVEGDPNPLITFYTSPHHPYSSRIIGLEGDNPKGLAVMIVEDKISIKLKELSVDQTMLISGGEKGILIGFPRVSGKPWMVTPATLGGQYGRDLAFSGNADEGNSGGPIFIDGRVVGIITHMADQFGNAAPAVSIIQALKGWDIFPQVLEEQRAQKSDESKSIRLLEKEVLFKSQQIEYLFQQLLPYPRLEPSPLARKIAKTIPQDSDPYILALKSIGEENYENGRNYLDQAIQNHQTELGKAFLAYGRIEETNFQFNRAEEWHKKALQESPKDPDIMERLGHVLIQNFKLMEAETNFLQALSISEKLYGETHSKVIGLKNYLGWVSHGLGKNAQALSLEKEALLGWKVSKGPEHHMVGISFTLIGQIYTSLGEFEKADEAFLKGIEILEKDPSTDRGTLGGFWCLTAVSPLMSQQYEKAIPLLIQGISISAESDFYSDWLCHFFLGFAYGAQHQWNLAEKNTEKALLLAQENMEPKGSTVALTSLTMAAIYFDQKRLMEAQPLAMIGVEILDNRLKPNYYGPPFLLDLLILGNHILGQNDKVAALVKTRIKSHGFTNIFSQMLENLGVKIR
;
A
#
# COMPACT_ATOMS: atom_id res chain seq x y z
N MET A 1 39.20 -10.63 23.75
CA MET A 1 39.28 -9.12 23.68
C MET A 1 39.15 -8.62 22.24
N VAL A 2 38.77 -9.69 21.20
CA VAL A 2 38.70 -9.45 19.75
C VAL A 2 37.26 -9.62 19.29
N ASN A 3 36.10 -9.44 20.27
CA ASN A 3 34.68 -9.69 19.94
C ASN A 3 33.83 -8.46 20.28
N ARG A 4 34.23 -7.05 20.06
CA ARG A 4 33.41 -6.17 20.94
C ARG A 4 32.68 -5.12 20.08
N LEU A 5 33.07 -4.96 18.66
CA LEU A 5 32.45 -3.80 17.98
C LEU A 5 31.32 -4.26 17.05
N ILE A 6 31.51 -5.52 16.42
CA ILE A 6 30.42 -6.11 15.62
C ILE A 6 29.29 -6.56 16.57
N PHE A 7 29.73 -6.89 17.87
CA PHE A 7 28.79 -7.27 18.95
C PHE A 7 28.02 -6.04 19.43
N THR A 8 28.66 -4.74 19.41
CA THR A 8 28.03 -3.46 19.74
C THR A 8 27.02 -3.06 18.65
N VAL A 9 27.37 -3.47 17.44
CA VAL A 9 26.44 -3.28 16.32
C VAL A 9 25.27 -4.27 16.44
N PHE A 10 25.52 -5.47 17.27
CA PHE A 10 24.64 -6.61 17.56
C PHE A 10 23.68 -6.27 18.71
N LEU A 11 24.11 -5.32 19.66
CA LEU A 11 23.31 -4.86 20.82
C LEU A 11 22.44 -3.67 20.43
N ILE A 12 22.91 -2.93 19.35
CA ILE A 12 22.30 -1.64 18.96
C ILE A 12 21.31 -1.86 17.81
N LEU A 13 21.44 -3.17 17.12
CA LEU A 13 20.79 -3.18 15.78
C LEU A 13 19.64 -4.18 15.76
N PRO A 14 19.58 -5.33 16.75
CA PRO A 14 18.51 -6.34 16.82
C PRO A 14 17.29 -5.81 17.59
N GLN A 15 17.18 -4.64 18.37
CA GLN A 15 15.98 -3.94 18.87
C GLN A 15 15.35 -3.10 17.75
N PHE A 16 15.84 -3.22 16.55
CA PHE A 16 15.69 -2.35 15.37
C PHE A 16 14.95 -3.09 14.27
N VAL A 17 14.67 -4.43 14.28
CA VAL A 17 14.00 -5.21 13.21
C VAL A 17 12.54 -5.47 13.65
N ILE A 18 11.96 -4.76 14.75
CA ILE A 18 10.69 -4.98 15.44
C ILE A 18 9.72 -3.84 15.08
N ASP A 19 9.88 -3.05 13.90
CA ASP A 19 8.84 -2.01 13.75
C ASP A 19 8.51 -1.82 12.27
N VAL A 20 7.65 -2.91 11.43
CA VAL A 20 7.02 -2.08 10.38
C VAL A 20 6.44 -3.04 9.32
N CYS A 21 5.09 -3.67 9.56
CA CYS A 21 4.41 -4.18 8.36
C CYS A 21 3.01 -3.62 8.27
N ALA A 22 2.43 -2.98 7.15
CA ALA A 22 1.53 -3.38 6.08
C ALA A 22 0.83 -2.15 5.49
N SER A 23 0.70 -1.99 4.04
CA SER A 23 -0.58 -2.19 3.31
C SER A 23 -0.35 -1.92 1.82
N HIS A 24 -1.07 -2.67 0.86
CA HIS A 24 -2.47 -2.84 0.39
C HIS A 24 -2.47 -3.70 -0.88
N ALA A 25 -3.71 -4.54 -0.93
CA ALA A 25 -4.35 -5.11 -2.13
C ALA A 25 -5.75 -4.50 -2.31
N GLY A 26 -6.20 -4.18 -3.52
CA GLY A 26 -7.06 -4.41 -4.71
C GLY A 26 -8.32 -5.21 -4.35
N GLU A 27 -9.44 -4.62 -4.41
CA GLU A 27 -10.87 -4.97 -4.34
C GLU A 27 -11.11 -6.46 -4.57
N ASN A 28 -11.94 -7.19 -3.65
CA ASN A 28 -12.38 -8.55 -3.31
C ASN A 28 -13.43 -9.07 -4.31
N ILE A 29 -13.15 -9.87 -5.25
CA ILE A 29 -13.90 -10.63 -6.28
C ILE A 29 -15.15 -11.26 -5.66
N GLU A 30 -15.18 -11.50 -4.28
CA GLU A 30 -16.37 -12.09 -3.62
C GLU A 30 -17.49 -11.06 -3.47
N ASN A 31 -17.05 -9.84 -3.36
CA ASN A 31 -18.05 -8.74 -3.32
C ASN A 31 -18.68 -8.51 -4.69
N LEU A 32 -17.99 -8.72 -5.72
CA LEU A 32 -18.56 -8.51 -7.07
C LEU A 32 -19.54 -9.63 -7.44
N LYS A 33 -19.29 -10.83 -6.88
CA LYS A 33 -20.20 -11.96 -7.19
C LYS A 33 -21.59 -11.71 -6.61
N ALA A 34 -21.69 -10.88 -5.49
CA ALA A 34 -22.99 -10.60 -4.86
C ALA A 34 -23.85 -9.69 -5.74
N GLY A 35 -23.29 -9.20 -6.84
CA GLY A 35 -24.05 -8.34 -7.78
C GLY A 35 -24.34 -9.05 -9.10
N VAL A 36 -24.05 -10.37 -9.22
CA VAL A 36 -24.28 -11.11 -10.48
C VAL A 36 -25.30 -12.23 -10.21
N VAL A 37 -26.25 -12.47 -11.27
CA VAL A 37 -27.32 -13.45 -11.01
C VAL A 37 -27.36 -14.46 -12.16
N LYS A 38 -27.91 -15.65 -11.79
CA LYS A 38 -28.23 -16.65 -12.83
C LYS A 38 -29.68 -16.49 -13.30
N ILE A 39 -29.76 -16.59 -14.74
CA ILE A 39 -31.12 -16.44 -15.32
C ILE A 39 -31.49 -17.72 -16.07
N THR A 40 -32.77 -18.17 -15.72
CA THR A 40 -33.30 -19.33 -16.45
C THR A 40 -34.62 -18.93 -17.12
N SER A 41 -34.59 -19.04 -18.50
CA SER A 41 -35.83 -18.69 -19.22
C SER A 41 -36.33 -19.89 -20.04
N THR A 42 -37.76 -20.03 -20.15
CA THR A 42 -38.36 -21.14 -20.91
C THR A 42 -39.33 -20.59 -21.97
N PHE A 43 -38.98 -20.96 -23.26
CA PHE A 43 -39.89 -20.57 -24.36
C PHE A 43 -40.04 -21.73 -25.34
N GLY A 44 -41.36 -22.14 -25.66
CA GLY A 44 -41.62 -23.23 -26.64
C GLY A 44 -41.08 -24.57 -26.17
N GLY A 45 -40.85 -24.81 -24.75
CA GLY A 45 -40.42 -26.12 -24.19
C GLY A 45 -38.89 -26.23 -24.13
N ILE A 46 -38.12 -25.15 -24.54
CA ILE A 46 -36.64 -25.16 -24.50
C ILE A 46 -36.18 -24.16 -23.43
N SER A 47 -35.34 -24.69 -22.46
CA SER A 47 -34.80 -23.83 -21.38
C SER A 47 -33.46 -23.22 -21.82
N ARG A 48 -33.41 -21.84 -21.57
CA ARG A 48 -32.15 -21.13 -21.86
C ARG A 48 -31.52 -20.62 -20.56
N LEU A 49 -30.17 -20.71 -20.61
CA LEU A 49 -29.43 -20.27 -19.40
C LEU A 49 -28.62 -19.02 -19.75
N GLY A 50 -28.72 -17.99 -18.73
CA GLY A 50 -27.94 -16.76 -18.98
C GLY A 50 -27.54 -16.10 -17.66
N THR A 51 -26.79 -15.00 -17.81
CA THR A 51 -26.29 -14.29 -16.62
C THR A 51 -26.79 -12.84 -16.65
N GLY A 52 -26.94 -12.26 -15.34
CA GLY A 52 -27.43 -10.86 -15.28
C GLY A 52 -26.70 -10.10 -14.18
N ALA A 53 -26.77 -8.75 -14.34
CA ALA A 53 -26.11 -7.88 -13.35
C ALA A 53 -27.15 -7.02 -12.60
N ILE A 54 -26.89 -6.89 -11.24
CA ILE A 54 -27.81 -6.07 -10.44
C ILE A 54 -27.39 -4.60 -10.56
N ILE A 55 -28.32 -3.79 -11.08
CA ILE A 55 -27.87 -2.41 -11.42
C ILE A 55 -28.60 -1.42 -10.51
N LYS A 56 -29.55 -1.94 -9.74
CA LYS A 56 -30.27 -1.05 -8.82
C LYS A 56 -31.05 -1.90 -7.80
N ILE A 57 -30.85 -1.47 -6.49
CA ILE A 57 -31.61 -2.16 -5.43
C ILE A 57 -32.47 -1.11 -4.70
N GLU A 58 -33.74 -1.39 -4.68
CA GLU A 58 -34.67 -0.58 -3.87
C GLU A 58 -35.30 -1.43 -2.76
N GLN A 59 -35.92 -0.79 -1.74
CA GLN A 59 -36.40 -1.45 -0.50
C GLN A 59 -37.10 -2.78 -0.81
N ASN A 60 -37.79 -3.04 -2.03
CA ASN A 60 -38.45 -4.34 -2.28
C ASN A 60 -38.32 -4.73 -3.75
N SER A 61 -37.35 -4.10 -4.37
CA SER A 61 -37.24 -4.47 -5.80
C SER A 61 -35.76 -4.48 -6.21
N VAL A 62 -35.40 -5.43 -7.09
CA VAL A 62 -34.03 -5.53 -7.61
C VAL A 62 -34.10 -5.50 -9.14
N TYR A 63 -33.26 -4.55 -9.68
CA TYR A 63 -33.28 -4.43 -11.15
C TYR A 63 -32.04 -5.12 -11.74
N ILE A 64 -32.32 -5.92 -12.76
CA ILE A 64 -31.24 -6.78 -13.29
C ILE A 64 -31.17 -6.54 -14.81
N ILE A 65 -29.97 -6.25 -15.18
CA ILE A 65 -29.81 -6.07 -16.64
C ILE A 65 -29.12 -7.31 -17.24
N THR A 66 -29.56 -7.64 -18.53
CA THR A 66 -28.98 -8.82 -19.20
C THR A 66 -29.13 -8.65 -20.72
N ALA A 67 -28.58 -9.65 -21.50
CA ALA A 67 -28.79 -9.62 -22.97
C ALA A 67 -30.24 -10.01 -23.32
N ALA A 68 -30.81 -9.39 -24.40
CA ALA A 68 -32.24 -9.55 -24.79
C ALA A 68 -32.54 -11.00 -25.16
N HIS A 69 -31.59 -11.67 -25.84
CA HIS A 69 -31.89 -13.05 -26.29
C HIS A 69 -31.93 -14.03 -25.12
N VAL A 70 -31.37 -13.53 -23.93
CA VAL A 70 -31.42 -14.44 -22.75
C VAL A 70 -32.86 -14.57 -22.24
N VAL A 71 -33.74 -13.60 -22.51
CA VAL A 71 -35.06 -13.66 -21.82
C VAL A 71 -36.17 -13.51 -22.86
N GLU A 72 -35.78 -13.35 -24.13
CA GLU A 72 -36.81 -13.10 -25.17
C GLU A 72 -37.74 -14.30 -25.29
N GLY A 73 -39.14 -14.01 -25.25
CA GLY A 73 -40.10 -15.11 -25.50
C GLY A 73 -40.60 -15.72 -24.19
N ASP A 74 -39.98 -15.36 -23.00
CA ASP A 74 -40.43 -15.87 -21.69
C ASP A 74 -40.91 -14.69 -20.83
N PRO A 75 -42.14 -14.71 -20.50
CA PRO A 75 -42.70 -13.55 -19.79
C PRO A 75 -42.29 -13.54 -18.31
N ASN A 76 -41.79 -14.74 -17.79
CA ASN A 76 -41.44 -14.74 -16.36
C ASN A 76 -40.18 -15.59 -16.14
N PRO A 77 -39.02 -15.00 -16.46
CA PRO A 77 -37.78 -15.77 -16.22
C PRO A 77 -37.44 -15.89 -14.73
N LEU A 78 -36.77 -17.00 -14.43
CA LEU A 78 -36.41 -17.21 -13.01
C LEU A 78 -34.98 -16.71 -12.76
N ILE A 79 -34.82 -16.05 -11.46
CA ILE A 79 -33.49 -15.53 -11.08
C ILE A 79 -32.97 -16.28 -9.85
N THR A 80 -31.73 -16.67 -9.95
CA THR A 80 -31.06 -17.24 -8.79
C THR A 80 -29.84 -16.37 -8.44
N PHE A 81 -29.88 -15.88 -7.14
CA PHE A 81 -28.75 -15.00 -6.74
C PHE A 81 -27.56 -15.84 -6.30
N TYR A 82 -26.36 -15.19 -6.49
CA TYR A 82 -25.14 -15.90 -6.01
C TYR A 82 -25.25 -16.23 -4.53
N THR A 83 -25.79 -15.34 -3.79
CA THR A 83 -25.81 -15.47 -2.32
C THR A 83 -26.95 -16.39 -1.87
N SER A 84 -27.72 -16.86 -2.92
CA SER A 84 -28.80 -17.83 -2.62
C SER A 84 -29.00 -18.75 -3.82
N PRO A 85 -28.11 -19.74 -4.05
CA PRO A 85 -28.05 -20.51 -5.32
C PRO A 85 -29.15 -21.57 -5.38
N HIS A 86 -29.95 -21.82 -4.25
CA HIS A 86 -30.94 -22.92 -4.31
C HIS A 86 -32.36 -22.36 -4.21
N HIS A 87 -32.44 -21.03 -4.35
CA HIS A 87 -33.80 -20.44 -4.24
C HIS A 87 -34.06 -19.54 -5.46
N PRO A 88 -34.94 -20.03 -6.37
CA PRO A 88 -35.22 -19.18 -7.53
C PRO A 88 -36.31 -18.14 -7.23
N TYR A 89 -36.07 -16.92 -7.84
CA TYR A 89 -37.07 -15.84 -7.69
C TYR A 89 -37.71 -15.55 -9.04
N SER A 90 -39.10 -15.38 -8.96
CA SER A 90 -39.78 -15.00 -10.22
C SER A 90 -39.50 -13.53 -10.56
N SER A 91 -39.30 -13.26 -11.84
CA SER A 91 -39.02 -11.86 -12.28
C SER A 91 -39.95 -11.49 -13.44
N ARG A 92 -40.02 -10.15 -13.67
CA ARG A 92 -40.80 -9.63 -14.81
C ARG A 92 -39.89 -8.75 -15.69
N ILE A 93 -40.14 -8.84 -16.97
CA ILE A 93 -39.31 -8.02 -17.88
C ILE A 93 -39.94 -6.61 -17.99
N ILE A 94 -39.16 -5.59 -17.77
CA ILE A 94 -39.76 -4.23 -17.76
C ILE A 94 -39.10 -3.39 -18.85
N GLY A 95 -38.10 -3.98 -19.55
CA GLY A 95 -37.52 -3.37 -20.76
C GLY A 95 -36.89 -4.45 -21.66
N LEU A 96 -37.21 -4.29 -23.01
CA LEU A 96 -36.67 -5.33 -23.90
C LEU A 96 -36.43 -4.71 -25.28
N GLU A 97 -35.17 -4.90 -25.72
CA GLU A 97 -34.85 -4.56 -27.13
C GLU A 97 -34.88 -5.81 -28.02
N GLY A 98 -35.99 -6.47 -28.27
CA GLY A 98 -36.27 -7.85 -28.75
C GLY A 98 -36.03 -7.96 -30.25
N ASP A 99 -35.90 -6.87 -31.06
CA ASP A 99 -35.67 -6.98 -32.52
C ASP A 99 -34.20 -6.75 -32.86
N ASN A 100 -33.36 -6.70 -31.78
CA ASN A 100 -31.92 -6.47 -31.93
C ASN A 100 -31.14 -7.65 -31.32
N PRO A 101 -30.52 -8.45 -32.21
CA PRO A 101 -29.79 -9.65 -31.76
C PRO A 101 -28.71 -9.31 -30.72
N LYS A 102 -28.38 -8.04 -30.56
CA LYS A 102 -27.43 -7.59 -29.53
C LYS A 102 -28.10 -6.67 -28.51
N GLY A 103 -29.33 -6.85 -28.42
CA GLY A 103 -30.15 -5.94 -27.60
C GLY A 103 -30.10 -6.33 -26.11
N LEU A 104 -30.41 -5.34 -25.22
CA LEU A 104 -30.41 -5.55 -23.75
C LEU A 104 -31.85 -5.71 -23.23
N ALA A 105 -31.89 -6.29 -22.07
CA ALA A 105 -33.20 -6.44 -21.39
C ALA A 105 -33.02 -6.13 -19.90
N VAL A 106 -34.04 -5.55 -19.30
CA VAL A 106 -33.99 -5.36 -17.85
C VAL A 106 -35.20 -6.05 -17.21
N MET A 107 -34.85 -6.68 -16.03
CA MET A 107 -35.90 -7.39 -15.29
C MET A 107 -35.97 -6.83 -13.87
N ILE A 108 -37.19 -7.16 -13.35
CA ILE A 108 -37.32 -6.71 -11.95
C ILE A 108 -37.85 -7.88 -11.11
N VAL A 109 -37.19 -8.04 -9.91
CA VAL A 109 -37.70 -8.99 -8.89
C VAL A 109 -38.37 -8.20 -7.76
N GLU A 110 -39.68 -8.48 -7.57
CA GLU A 110 -40.40 -7.74 -6.50
C GLU A 110 -40.71 -8.67 -5.34
N ASP A 111 -39.72 -9.05 -4.68
CA ASP A 111 -39.88 -9.93 -3.51
C ASP A 111 -39.04 -9.38 -2.34
N LYS A 112 -39.52 -9.54 -1.12
CA LYS A 112 -38.64 -9.21 0.03
C LYS A 112 -37.40 -10.13 0.05
N ILE A 113 -36.28 -9.46 -0.27
CA ILE A 113 -35.05 -10.27 -0.38
C ILE A 113 -34.19 -10.00 0.85
N SER A 114 -34.05 -10.95 1.79
CA SER A 114 -33.29 -10.76 3.05
C SER A 114 -31.87 -11.29 2.92
N ILE A 115 -31.36 -11.25 1.68
CA ILE A 115 -29.99 -11.74 1.48
C ILE A 115 -29.13 -10.55 1.00
N LYS A 116 -27.74 -10.59 1.36
CA LYS A 116 -26.82 -9.48 1.01
C LYS A 116 -26.59 -9.42 -0.51
N LEU A 117 -27.06 -8.28 -1.10
CA LEU A 117 -26.86 -8.08 -2.55
C LEU A 117 -25.98 -6.85 -2.78
N LYS A 118 -25.43 -6.85 -3.93
CA LYS A 118 -24.58 -5.69 -4.26
C LYS A 118 -25.07 -5.07 -5.58
N GLU A 119 -25.24 -3.71 -5.39
CA GLU A 119 -25.53 -2.98 -6.64
C GLU A 119 -24.23 -2.72 -7.43
N LEU A 120 -24.27 -3.14 -8.75
CA LEU A 120 -23.04 -3.01 -9.54
C LEU A 120 -23.09 -1.70 -10.32
N SER A 121 -21.90 -1.04 -10.13
CA SER A 121 -21.87 0.28 -10.81
C SER A 121 -21.45 0.13 -12.27
N VAL A 122 -22.32 0.72 -13.16
CA VAL A 122 -21.99 0.69 -14.62
C VAL A 122 -21.18 1.93 -14.96
N ASP A 123 -19.98 1.66 -15.45
CA ASP A 123 -19.07 2.80 -15.67
C ASP A 123 -19.00 3.13 -17.17
N GLN A 124 -19.72 4.24 -17.54
CA GLN A 124 -19.71 4.64 -18.98
C GLN A 124 -18.51 5.54 -19.27
N THR A 125 -17.69 5.79 -18.16
CA THR A 125 -16.62 6.81 -18.31
C THR A 125 -15.28 6.14 -18.63
N MET A 126 -15.28 4.90 -18.61
CA MET A 126 -14.02 4.18 -18.88
C MET A 126 -13.84 3.99 -20.38
N LEU A 127 -12.63 4.59 -20.88
CA LEU A 127 -12.34 4.46 -22.33
C LEU A 127 -11.56 3.17 -22.61
N ILE A 128 -12.21 2.28 -23.40
CA ILE A 128 -11.58 0.97 -23.67
C ILE A 128 -10.89 1.03 -25.05
N SER A 129 -9.56 1.16 -25.00
CA SER A 129 -8.79 1.39 -26.23
C SER A 129 -8.17 0.09 -26.75
N GLY A 130 -8.56 -1.18 -25.99
CA GLY A 130 -8.03 -2.45 -26.57
C GLY A 130 -6.82 -2.93 -25.78
N GLY A 131 -6.75 -4.23 -25.16
CA GLY A 131 -5.63 -4.81 -24.38
C GLY A 131 -5.89 -4.78 -22.88
N GLU A 132 -6.89 -4.05 -22.36
CA GLU A 132 -7.28 -4.03 -20.93
C GLU A 132 -7.72 -5.41 -20.44
N LYS A 133 -7.15 -5.62 -19.15
CA LYS A 133 -7.50 -6.94 -18.57
C LYS A 133 -8.75 -6.80 -17.68
N GLY A 134 -9.71 -7.66 -17.95
CA GLY A 134 -10.94 -7.67 -17.11
C GLY A 134 -11.31 -9.10 -16.69
N ILE A 135 -12.34 -9.03 -15.93
CA ILE A 135 -12.84 -10.37 -15.55
C ILE A 135 -14.34 -10.47 -15.89
N LEU A 136 -14.77 -11.74 -16.28
CA LEU A 136 -16.18 -12.05 -16.55
C LEU A 136 -16.73 -12.95 -15.44
N ILE A 137 -17.77 -12.53 -15.00
CA ILE A 137 -18.43 -13.44 -14.03
C ILE A 137 -19.73 -13.95 -14.65
N GLY A 138 -19.79 -15.37 -14.84
CA GLY A 138 -21.02 -15.90 -15.45
C GLY A 138 -21.22 -17.38 -15.11
N PHE A 139 -22.18 -18.02 -15.87
CA PHE A 139 -22.58 -19.40 -15.54
C PHE A 139 -22.37 -20.27 -16.78
N PRO A 140 -21.17 -20.94 -16.91
CA PRO A 140 -20.96 -21.69 -18.16
C PRO A 140 -21.61 -23.08 -18.12
N ARG A 141 -22.09 -23.67 -19.28
CA ARG A 141 -22.80 -24.98 -19.42
C ARG A 141 -21.80 -26.12 -19.49
N VAL A 142 -20.50 -25.94 -19.94
CA VAL A 142 -19.59 -27.00 -20.40
C VAL A 142 -18.68 -27.42 -19.24
N SER A 143 -18.88 -26.68 -17.93
CA SER A 143 -17.89 -27.04 -16.87
C SER A 143 -18.64 -27.52 -15.62
N GLY A 144 -20.04 -27.72 -15.65
CA GLY A 144 -20.76 -28.33 -14.49
C GLY A 144 -20.54 -27.52 -13.20
N LYS A 145 -19.82 -26.28 -13.22
CA LYS A 145 -19.61 -25.45 -12.02
C LYS A 145 -20.60 -24.29 -12.01
N PRO A 146 -21.32 -23.96 -10.83
CA PRO A 146 -22.49 -23.07 -10.70
C PRO A 146 -22.10 -21.59 -10.83
N TRP A 147 -20.65 -21.07 -10.73
CA TRP A 147 -20.20 -19.67 -10.84
C TRP A 147 -18.73 -19.65 -11.27
N MET A 148 -18.49 -18.90 -12.36
CA MET A 148 -17.08 -18.90 -12.82
C MET A 148 -16.63 -17.45 -13.07
N VAL A 149 -15.36 -17.16 -12.52
CA VAL A 149 -14.68 -15.89 -12.85
C VAL A 149 -13.59 -16.16 -13.90
N THR A 150 -13.83 -15.51 -15.05
CA THR A 150 -12.90 -15.83 -16.14
C THR A 150 -12.16 -14.54 -16.55
N PRO A 151 -10.84 -14.66 -16.63
CA PRO A 151 -10.11 -13.49 -17.13
C PRO A 151 -10.50 -13.16 -18.59
N ALA A 152 -10.54 -11.85 -18.87
CA ALA A 152 -10.91 -11.42 -20.24
C ALA A 152 -10.00 -10.25 -20.66
N THR A 153 -9.70 -10.31 -21.95
CA THR A 153 -8.99 -9.15 -22.51
C THR A 153 -9.91 -8.40 -23.49
N LEU A 154 -9.92 -7.04 -23.32
CA LEU A 154 -10.85 -6.27 -24.16
C LEU A 154 -10.11 -5.74 -25.39
N GLY A 155 -10.70 -6.00 -26.62
CA GLY A 155 -10.09 -5.78 -27.94
C GLY A 155 -10.49 -4.39 -28.48
N GLY A 156 -11.12 -3.46 -27.50
CA GLY A 156 -11.50 -2.09 -27.93
C GLY A 156 -12.94 -2.03 -28.44
N GLN A 157 -13.45 -0.77 -28.50
CA GLN A 157 -14.86 -0.57 -28.92
C GLN A 157 -14.92 -0.41 -30.45
N TYR A 158 -15.62 -1.38 -31.10
CA TYR A 158 -15.82 -1.28 -32.55
C TYR A 158 -17.29 -0.95 -32.84
N GLY A 159 -17.45 0.32 -33.28
CA GLY A 159 -18.86 0.73 -33.50
C GLY A 159 -19.66 0.75 -32.18
N ARG A 160 -20.85 -0.02 -32.09
CA ARG A 160 -21.73 0.03 -30.89
C ARG A 160 -21.43 -1.16 -29.98
N ASP A 161 -20.20 -1.89 -30.36
CA ASP A 161 -19.98 -3.12 -29.56
C ASP A 161 -18.57 -3.07 -28.95
N LEU A 162 -18.54 -3.66 -27.78
CA LEU A 162 -17.24 -3.91 -27.11
C LEU A 162 -16.77 -5.35 -27.36
N ALA A 163 -15.52 -5.35 -28.08
CA ALA A 163 -15.00 -6.71 -28.36
C ALA A 163 -14.10 -7.18 -27.20
N PHE A 164 -14.16 -8.44 -26.89
CA PHE A 164 -13.30 -8.97 -25.82
C PHE A 164 -12.94 -10.42 -26.12
N SER A 165 -11.78 -10.84 -25.52
CA SER A 165 -11.41 -12.26 -25.61
C SER A 165 -11.36 -12.91 -24.22
N GLY A 166 -12.00 -14.07 -24.09
CA GLY A 166 -12.01 -14.79 -22.80
C GLY A 166 -12.82 -16.09 -22.92
N ASN A 167 -12.28 -17.12 -22.12
CA ASN A 167 -12.96 -18.43 -22.14
C ASN A 167 -14.38 -18.35 -21.56
N ALA A 168 -15.38 -17.88 -22.41
CA ALA A 168 -16.78 -17.73 -21.97
C ALA A 168 -17.69 -18.56 -22.86
N ASP A 169 -18.78 -19.16 -22.34
CA ASP A 169 -19.72 -19.97 -23.14
C ASP A 169 -21.13 -19.41 -23.03
N GLU A 170 -22.16 -20.14 -23.63
CA GLU A 170 -23.55 -19.64 -23.71
C GLU A 170 -24.08 -19.21 -22.34
N GLY A 171 -23.61 -19.71 -21.25
CA GLY A 171 -24.06 -19.37 -19.88
C GLY A 171 -23.50 -18.03 -19.39
N ASN A 172 -22.65 -17.40 -20.11
CA ASN A 172 -22.06 -16.07 -19.77
C ASN A 172 -22.80 -14.94 -20.48
N SER A 173 -23.69 -15.42 -21.37
CA SER A 173 -24.45 -14.38 -22.08
C SER A 173 -25.31 -13.56 -21.10
N GLY A 174 -25.12 -12.28 -21.26
CA GLY A 174 -25.94 -11.42 -20.38
C GLY A 174 -25.19 -11.04 -19.10
N GLY A 175 -23.94 -11.61 -18.95
CA GLY A 175 -23.11 -11.35 -17.75
C GLY A 175 -22.26 -10.08 -17.93
N PRO A 176 -21.80 -9.53 -16.72
CA PRO A 176 -21.05 -8.28 -16.78
C PRO A 176 -19.54 -8.51 -17.00
N ILE A 177 -18.98 -7.62 -17.72
CA ILE A 177 -17.50 -7.58 -17.78
C ILE A 177 -17.01 -6.51 -16.80
N PHE A 178 -15.95 -7.00 -15.90
CA PHE A 178 -15.50 -6.07 -14.86
C PHE A 178 -14.08 -5.60 -15.18
N ILE A 179 -13.92 -4.36 -14.91
CA ILE A 179 -12.57 -3.80 -14.78
C ILE A 179 -12.51 -2.94 -13.51
N ASP A 180 -11.63 -3.44 -12.59
CA ASP A 180 -11.47 -2.74 -11.30
C ASP A 180 -12.78 -2.67 -10.53
N GLY A 181 -13.64 -3.71 -10.62
CA GLY A 181 -14.84 -3.78 -9.76
C GLY A 181 -16.04 -3.06 -10.40
N ARG A 182 -15.85 -2.54 -11.60
CA ARG A 182 -16.97 -1.83 -12.25
C ARG A 182 -17.39 -2.56 -13.53
N VAL A 183 -18.75 -2.36 -13.86
CA VAL A 183 -19.29 -3.06 -15.05
C VAL A 183 -19.00 -2.19 -16.29
N VAL A 184 -18.22 -2.69 -17.19
CA VAL A 184 -17.85 -1.88 -18.37
C VAL A 184 -18.56 -2.43 -19.61
N GLY A 185 -19.21 -3.59 -19.41
CA GLY A 185 -19.98 -4.11 -20.55
C GLY A 185 -20.83 -5.30 -20.13
N ILE A 186 -21.94 -5.53 -21.04
CA ILE A 186 -22.77 -6.74 -20.86
C ILE A 186 -22.62 -7.61 -22.10
N ILE A 187 -22.32 -8.85 -21.82
CA ILE A 187 -22.00 -9.77 -22.93
C ILE A 187 -23.29 -10.04 -23.74
N THR A 188 -23.26 -9.77 -25.13
CA THR A 188 -24.49 -9.89 -25.93
C THR A 188 -24.32 -10.99 -26.97
N HIS A 189 -23.05 -11.33 -27.28
CA HIS A 189 -22.84 -12.41 -28.26
C HIS A 189 -21.51 -13.10 -27.97
N MET A 190 -21.53 -14.44 -28.24
CA MET A 190 -20.25 -15.17 -28.07
C MET A 190 -20.01 -16.08 -29.29
N ALA A 191 -18.71 -15.98 -29.77
CA ALA A 191 -18.27 -16.99 -30.77
C ALA A 191 -16.90 -17.56 -30.37
N ASP A 192 -16.75 -18.76 -29.77
CA ASP A 192 -15.50 -19.43 -29.34
C ASP A 192 -14.78 -18.60 -28.28
N GLN A 193 -13.45 -18.04 -28.44
CA GLN A 193 -12.71 -17.30 -27.40
C GLN A 193 -12.91 -15.80 -27.57
N PHE A 194 -13.85 -15.48 -28.54
CA PHE A 194 -14.09 -14.04 -28.74
C PHE A 194 -15.58 -13.73 -28.62
N GLY A 195 -15.79 -12.55 -28.10
CA GLY A 195 -17.21 -12.20 -27.87
C GLY A 195 -17.41 -10.69 -27.96
N ASN A 196 -18.78 -10.31 -28.14
CA ASN A 196 -19.14 -8.88 -28.11
C ASN A 196 -20.01 -8.56 -26.89
N ALA A 197 -19.74 -7.32 -26.46
CA ALA A 197 -20.55 -6.87 -25.31
C ALA A 197 -21.11 -5.48 -25.59
N ALA A 198 -22.35 -5.35 -24.99
CA ALA A 198 -22.88 -3.98 -25.01
C ALA A 198 -22.09 -3.09 -24.03
N PRO A 199 -21.53 -2.00 -24.52
CA PRO A 199 -20.69 -1.15 -23.67
C PRO A 199 -21.55 -0.34 -22.67
N ALA A 200 -20.89 0.15 -21.65
CA ALA A 200 -21.56 0.85 -20.53
C ALA A 200 -22.46 1.99 -21.06
N VAL A 201 -22.08 2.57 -22.16
CA VAL A 201 -22.89 3.68 -22.72
C VAL A 201 -24.22 3.13 -23.24
N SER A 202 -24.15 1.99 -23.87
CA SER A 202 -25.41 1.39 -24.38
C SER A 202 -26.31 0.92 -23.24
N ILE A 203 -25.66 0.47 -22.20
CA ILE A 203 -26.44 -0.01 -21.03
C ILE A 203 -27.19 1.18 -20.41
N ILE A 204 -26.52 2.27 -20.29
CA ILE A 204 -27.12 3.46 -19.61
C ILE A 204 -28.21 4.04 -20.52
N GLN A 205 -27.96 4.11 -21.81
CA GLN A 205 -28.99 4.59 -22.74
C GLN A 205 -30.25 3.72 -22.71
N ALA A 206 -30.00 2.45 -22.72
CA ALA A 206 -31.16 1.53 -22.64
C ALA A 206 -31.93 1.71 -21.33
N LEU A 207 -31.23 1.87 -20.21
CA LEU A 207 -31.92 2.02 -18.91
C LEU A 207 -32.67 3.35 -18.85
N LYS A 208 -32.12 4.34 -19.47
CA LYS A 208 -32.83 5.64 -19.53
C LYS A 208 -34.13 5.50 -20.36
N GLY A 209 -33.94 4.86 -21.48
CA GLY A 209 -35.13 4.64 -22.32
C GLY A 209 -36.25 3.91 -21.56
N TRP A 210 -35.87 3.18 -20.55
CA TRP A 210 -36.91 2.43 -19.81
C TRP A 210 -37.20 3.10 -18.47
N ASP A 211 -36.82 4.35 -18.35
CA ASP A 211 -37.05 5.21 -17.17
C ASP A 211 -36.46 4.60 -15.90
N ILE A 212 -35.38 3.99 -16.07
CA ILE A 212 -34.59 3.47 -14.92
C ILE A 212 -33.30 4.31 -14.84
N PHE A 213 -33.36 5.15 -13.87
CA PHE A 213 -32.24 6.10 -13.75
C PHE A 213 -31.22 5.58 -12.73
N PRO A 214 -30.16 5.03 -13.28
CA PRO A 214 -29.09 4.72 -12.33
C PRO A 214 -28.35 5.99 -11.86
N GLN A 215 -28.28 6.16 -10.57
CA GLN A 215 -27.77 7.31 -9.79
C GLN A 215 -26.96 8.26 -10.67
N VAL A 216 -27.16 8.45 -12.10
CA VAL A 216 -26.15 9.28 -12.80
C VAL A 216 -26.89 10.17 -13.82
N LEU A 217 -27.93 11.03 -13.58
CA LEU A 217 -28.48 12.08 -14.45
C LEU A 217 -27.81 13.42 -14.14
N GLU A 218 -26.53 13.88 -14.77
CA GLU A 218 -26.36 15.35 -14.94
C GLU A 218 -25.36 15.62 -16.07
N GLU A 219 -25.29 15.27 -17.30
CA GLU A 219 -24.42 15.27 -18.49
C GLU A 219 -24.53 16.59 -19.24
N GLN A 220 -24.75 17.67 -18.68
CA GLN A 220 -24.25 18.99 -19.12
C GLN A 220 -23.65 19.76 -17.95
N ARG A 221 -23.56 19.18 -16.82
CA ARG A 221 -22.78 19.16 -15.57
C ARG A 221 -21.72 18.05 -15.57
N ALA A 222 -21.66 17.07 -16.54
CA ALA A 222 -20.93 15.79 -16.69
C ALA A 222 -19.61 16.04 -17.46
N GLN A 223 -19.41 17.14 -18.19
CA GLN A 223 -18.06 17.43 -18.73
C GLN A 223 -17.28 18.32 -17.75
N LYS A 224 -17.93 19.12 -16.99
CA LYS A 224 -17.32 19.89 -15.88
C LYS A 224 -17.30 19.07 -14.59
N SER A 225 -18.18 17.99 -14.43
CA SER A 225 -18.33 17.10 -13.26
C SER A 225 -17.40 15.88 -13.40
N ASP A 226 -17.02 15.40 -14.71
CA ASP A 226 -16.02 14.33 -14.97
C ASP A 226 -14.60 14.88 -14.83
N GLU A 227 -14.48 16.17 -15.26
CA GLU A 227 -13.20 16.86 -14.97
C GLU A 227 -13.04 17.16 -13.48
N SER A 228 -14.13 17.48 -12.80
CA SER A 228 -14.06 17.76 -11.35
C SER A 228 -13.85 16.48 -10.54
N LYS A 229 -14.39 15.36 -10.99
CA LYS A 229 -14.18 14.06 -10.31
C LYS A 229 -12.77 13.55 -10.56
N SER A 230 -12.29 13.67 -11.81
CA SER A 230 -10.91 13.28 -12.14
C SER A 230 -9.90 14.16 -11.39
N ILE A 231 -10.31 15.47 -11.26
CA ILE A 231 -9.40 16.38 -10.54
C ILE A 231 -9.39 16.03 -9.05
N ARG A 232 -10.63 15.68 -8.50
CA ARG A 232 -10.68 15.29 -7.08
C ARG A 232 -9.92 13.99 -6.83
N LEU A 233 -10.08 13.11 -7.71
CA LEU A 233 -9.39 11.82 -7.55
C LEU A 233 -7.87 12.03 -7.71
N LEU A 234 -7.52 12.84 -8.74
CA LEU A 234 -6.07 13.12 -8.89
C LEU A 234 -5.54 13.79 -7.62
N GLU A 235 -6.29 14.72 -7.18
CA GLU A 235 -5.89 15.35 -5.92
C GLU A 235 -5.73 14.32 -4.79
N LYS A 236 -6.72 13.53 -4.61
CA LYS A 236 -6.62 12.48 -3.58
C LYS A 236 -5.40 11.58 -3.81
N GLU A 237 -5.16 11.22 -5.06
CA GLU A 237 -4.07 10.26 -5.36
C GLU A 237 -2.70 10.94 -5.22
N VAL A 238 -2.65 12.22 -5.47
CA VAL A 238 -1.34 12.92 -5.46
C VAL A 238 -1.04 13.39 -4.03
N LEU A 239 -2.17 13.84 -3.41
CA LEU A 239 -1.88 14.48 -2.11
C LEU A 239 -1.96 13.48 -0.95
N PHE A 240 -2.80 12.48 -1.33
CA PHE A 240 -3.05 11.68 -0.09
C PHE A 240 -2.74 10.21 -0.37
N LYS A 241 -2.85 9.87 -1.89
CA LYS A 241 -2.73 8.43 -2.18
C LYS A 241 -1.51 8.20 -3.08
N SER A 242 -0.39 7.98 -2.87
CA SER A 242 0.72 7.68 -3.79
C SER A 242 0.97 6.17 -3.87
N GLN A 243 0.84 5.48 -5.43
CA GLN A 243 1.38 4.16 -5.82
C GLN A 243 2.64 3.84 -5.01
N GLN A 244 2.63 3.15 -3.98
CA GLN A 244 3.17 1.83 -3.60
C GLN A 244 4.71 1.86 -3.61
N ILE A 245 5.33 1.98 -2.41
CA ILE A 245 6.27 1.03 -1.76
C ILE A 245 7.27 1.86 -0.92
N GLU A 246 6.91 1.99 0.44
CA GLU A 246 7.79 1.43 1.51
C GLU A 246 7.26 1.87 2.89
N TYR A 247 5.99 1.58 3.12
CA TYR A 247 5.84 1.89 4.57
C TYR A 247 6.00 0.61 5.39
N LEU A 248 6.91 -0.27 4.77
CA LEU A 248 7.34 -1.39 5.64
C LEU A 248 8.80 -1.19 6.04
N PHE A 249 9.09 0.18 6.46
CA PHE A 249 10.51 0.25 6.91
C PHE A 249 10.71 1.54 7.70
N GLN A 250 9.81 1.86 8.67
CA GLN A 250 9.81 3.27 9.12
C GLN A 250 10.60 3.41 10.43
N GLN A 251 11.70 2.45 10.65
CA GLN A 251 12.68 2.99 11.62
C GLN A 251 14.10 2.74 11.12
N LEU A 252 14.31 2.14 9.69
CA LEU A 252 15.63 1.82 9.13
C LEU A 252 15.87 2.62 7.85
N LEU A 253 15.48 3.86 7.45
CA LEU A 253 16.14 4.48 6.29
C LEU A 253 15.28 4.35 5.03
N PRO A 254 15.38 5.47 3.88
CA PRO A 254 14.68 6.46 3.08
C PRO A 254 13.42 5.88 2.42
N TYR A 255 12.45 6.70 2.47
CA TYR A 255 11.18 6.76 1.72
C TYR A 255 11.39 6.35 0.26
N PRO A 256 10.88 5.16 -0.28
CA PRO A 256 10.87 5.14 -1.75
C PRO A 256 10.35 6.46 -2.34
N ARG A 257 11.13 7.01 -3.29
CA ARG A 257 10.51 8.17 -3.96
C ARG A 257 8.97 8.06 -3.95
N LEU A 258 8.37 8.97 -3.13
CA LEU A 258 6.88 9.01 -3.23
C LEU A 258 6.44 9.31 -4.67
N GLU A 259 6.25 8.13 -5.38
CA GLU A 259 5.82 8.39 -6.78
C GLU A 259 4.29 8.43 -6.85
N PRO A 260 3.98 9.25 -7.68
CA PRO A 260 2.53 9.23 -7.87
C PRO A 260 2.03 7.83 -8.28
N SER A 261 0.83 7.45 -7.73
CA SER A 261 0.26 6.14 -8.07
C SER A 261 0.01 5.99 -9.57
N PRO A 262 0.15 4.68 -10.00
CA PRO A 262 -0.15 4.48 -11.44
C PRO A 262 -1.46 5.16 -11.84
N LEU A 263 -2.38 5.09 -10.94
CA LEU A 263 -3.65 5.76 -11.25
C LEU A 263 -3.46 7.28 -11.35
N ALA A 264 -2.69 7.85 -10.45
CA ALA A 264 -2.44 9.31 -10.51
C ALA A 264 -1.74 9.68 -11.82
N ARG A 265 -0.84 8.85 -12.27
CA ARG A 265 -0.13 9.12 -13.54
C ARG A 265 -1.09 9.07 -14.73
N LYS A 266 -1.89 8.08 -14.58
CA LYS A 266 -2.85 7.93 -15.70
C LYS A 266 -3.82 9.13 -15.76
N ILE A 267 -4.28 9.52 -14.59
CA ILE A 267 -5.28 10.61 -14.58
C ILE A 267 -4.59 11.93 -14.97
N ALA A 268 -3.39 12.07 -14.52
CA ALA A 268 -2.65 13.33 -14.79
C ALA A 268 -2.53 13.57 -16.30
N LYS A 269 -2.46 12.51 -17.15
CA LYS A 269 -2.27 12.67 -18.61
C LYS A 269 -3.56 13.13 -19.28
N THR A 270 -4.58 13.02 -18.55
CA THR A 270 -5.88 13.35 -19.21
C THR A 270 -6.29 14.77 -18.82
N ILE A 271 -5.46 15.48 -17.94
CA ILE A 271 -5.85 16.82 -17.47
C ILE A 271 -5.52 17.83 -18.58
N PRO A 272 -6.55 18.74 -19.02
CA PRO A 272 -6.35 19.70 -20.10
C PRO A 272 -5.27 20.74 -19.76
N GLN A 273 -4.56 21.10 -20.78
CA GLN A 273 -3.42 22.03 -20.59
C GLN A 273 -3.94 23.43 -20.20
N ASP A 274 -5.22 23.69 -20.50
CA ASP A 274 -5.72 25.06 -20.20
C ASP A 274 -6.36 25.10 -18.80
N SER A 275 -6.06 24.09 -17.90
CA SER A 275 -6.62 24.07 -16.53
C SER A 275 -5.94 25.14 -15.68
N ASP A 276 -6.65 25.52 -14.53
CA ASP A 276 -6.03 26.56 -13.67
C ASP A 276 -4.70 26.06 -13.08
N PRO A 277 -3.91 26.90 -12.66
CA PRO A 277 -2.52 26.60 -12.27
C PRO A 277 -2.46 25.54 -11.16
N TYR A 278 -3.43 25.54 -10.24
CA TYR A 278 -3.37 24.49 -9.19
C TYR A 278 -3.56 23.10 -9.81
N ILE A 279 -4.47 22.95 -10.71
CA ILE A 279 -4.73 21.63 -11.34
C ILE A 279 -3.52 21.24 -12.21
N LEU A 280 -2.92 22.24 -12.85
CA LEU A 280 -1.72 21.93 -13.64
C LEU A 280 -0.56 21.53 -12.73
N ALA A 281 -0.65 22.10 -11.55
CA ALA A 281 0.40 21.64 -10.61
C ALA A 281 0.21 20.17 -10.26
N LEU A 282 -1.02 19.72 -9.91
CA LEU A 282 -1.28 18.29 -9.58
C LEU A 282 -0.95 17.38 -10.76
N LYS A 283 -1.31 17.93 -11.95
CA LYS A 283 -0.94 17.17 -13.16
C LYS A 283 0.58 16.98 -13.23
N SER A 284 1.31 18.04 -13.04
CA SER A 284 2.78 17.96 -13.15
C SER A 284 3.35 17.01 -12.09
N ILE A 285 2.74 17.13 -10.90
CA ILE A 285 3.22 16.19 -9.85
C ILE A 285 2.93 14.75 -10.26
N GLY A 286 1.67 14.49 -10.74
CA GLY A 286 1.31 13.13 -11.19
C GLY A 286 2.24 12.63 -12.31
N GLU A 287 2.79 13.51 -13.11
CA GLU A 287 3.66 13.10 -14.22
C GLU A 287 5.14 13.14 -13.81
N GLU A 288 5.26 13.51 -12.51
CA GLU A 288 6.61 13.51 -11.90
C GLU A 288 7.47 14.64 -12.48
N ASN A 289 6.80 15.67 -12.93
CA ASN A 289 7.51 16.92 -13.26
C ASN A 289 7.39 17.94 -12.12
N TYR A 290 8.25 17.83 -11.11
CA TYR A 290 8.05 18.51 -9.81
C TYR A 290 8.48 19.98 -9.92
N GLU A 291 9.45 20.26 -10.82
CA GLU A 291 9.82 21.70 -11.00
C GLU A 291 8.65 22.50 -11.58
N ASN A 292 8.05 21.90 -12.62
CA ASN A 292 6.85 22.59 -13.16
C ASN A 292 5.73 22.66 -12.13
N GLY A 293 5.63 21.55 -11.42
CA GLY A 293 4.61 21.55 -10.35
C GLY A 293 4.79 22.72 -9.38
N ARG A 294 6.08 23.04 -9.02
CA ARG A 294 6.31 24.15 -8.06
C ARG A 294 5.96 25.50 -8.69
N ASN A 295 6.32 25.64 -9.93
CA ASN A 295 6.01 26.92 -10.60
C ASN A 295 4.50 27.17 -10.68
N TYR A 296 3.79 26.10 -11.02
CA TYR A 296 2.33 26.27 -11.10
C TYR A 296 1.71 26.52 -9.72
N LEU A 297 2.28 25.89 -8.70
CA LEU A 297 1.74 26.15 -7.35
C LEU A 297 1.98 27.61 -6.94
N ASP A 298 3.20 28.21 -7.35
CA ASP A 298 3.45 29.64 -7.06
C ASP A 298 2.40 30.52 -7.76
N GLN A 299 2.10 30.12 -8.96
CA GLN A 299 1.09 30.89 -9.72
C GLN A 299 -0.30 30.73 -9.10
N ALA A 300 -0.57 29.45 -8.68
CA ALA A 300 -1.91 29.21 -8.10
C ALA A 300 -2.09 30.03 -6.81
N ILE A 301 -1.03 30.18 -6.02
CA ILE A 301 -1.12 30.94 -4.75
C ILE A 301 -1.25 32.43 -5.07
N GLN A 302 -0.46 32.91 -6.04
CA GLN A 302 -0.54 34.33 -6.44
C GLN A 302 -1.92 34.69 -6.98
N ASN A 303 -2.55 33.70 -7.70
CA ASN A 303 -3.84 34.00 -8.36
C ASN A 303 -5.02 33.66 -7.45
N HIS A 304 -4.72 33.18 -6.19
CA HIS A 304 -5.72 32.78 -5.20
C HIS A 304 -6.68 31.74 -5.76
N GLN A 305 -6.28 30.75 -6.52
CA GLN A 305 -7.10 29.77 -7.27
C GLN A 305 -7.21 28.46 -6.49
N THR A 306 -6.60 28.38 -5.19
CA THR A 306 -6.76 27.20 -4.31
C THR A 306 -6.58 27.66 -2.85
N GLU A 307 -7.17 26.80 -1.99
CA GLU A 307 -6.92 27.07 -0.55
C GLU A 307 -5.43 26.89 -0.21
N LEU A 308 -4.96 27.88 0.46
CA LEU A 308 -3.51 27.89 0.78
C LEU A 308 -3.09 26.58 1.45
N GLY A 309 -4.03 26.00 2.29
CA GLY A 309 -3.71 24.70 2.94
C GLY A 309 -3.41 23.61 1.93
N LYS A 310 -4.18 23.51 0.86
CA LYS A 310 -3.98 22.45 -0.16
C LYS A 310 -2.72 22.71 -1.00
N ALA A 311 -2.50 23.94 -1.28
CA ALA A 311 -1.28 24.26 -2.04
C ALA A 311 -0.02 23.94 -1.22
N PHE A 312 -0.05 24.37 0.09
CA PHE A 312 1.12 24.05 0.94
C PHE A 312 1.30 22.53 1.09
N LEU A 313 0.16 21.83 1.19
CA LEU A 313 0.29 20.36 1.29
C LEU A 313 0.94 19.78 0.02
N ALA A 314 0.55 20.25 -1.14
CA ALA A 314 1.15 19.75 -2.41
C ALA A 314 2.64 20.10 -2.46
N TYR A 315 3.08 21.33 -1.98
CA TYR A 315 4.52 21.64 -1.89
C TYR A 315 5.25 20.62 -1.00
N GLY A 316 4.53 20.42 0.11
CA GLY A 316 5.16 19.44 1.02
C GLY A 316 5.33 18.07 0.35
N ARG A 317 4.39 17.71 -0.48
CA ARG A 317 4.48 16.38 -1.14
C ARG A 317 5.65 16.36 -2.14
N ILE A 318 5.79 17.41 -2.84
CA ILE A 318 6.91 17.47 -3.79
C ILE A 318 8.24 17.34 -3.04
N GLU A 319 8.28 18.04 -1.88
CA GLU A 319 9.55 17.96 -1.12
C GLU A 319 9.78 16.55 -0.57
N GLU A 320 8.63 15.93 -0.18
CA GLU A 320 8.80 14.53 0.30
C GLU A 320 9.37 13.64 -0.81
N THR A 321 8.86 13.84 -2.07
CA THR A 321 9.34 12.99 -3.18
C THR A 321 10.81 13.28 -3.47
N ASN A 322 11.27 14.43 -3.16
CA ASN A 322 12.68 14.77 -3.43
C ASN A 322 13.56 14.52 -2.19
N PHE A 323 12.91 13.96 -1.16
CA PHE A 323 13.61 13.59 0.07
C PHE A 323 14.08 14.83 0.82
N GLN A 324 13.38 15.97 0.53
CA GLN A 324 13.68 17.17 1.34
C GLN A 324 12.70 17.28 2.52
N PHE A 325 12.87 16.43 3.55
CA PHE A 325 11.87 16.20 4.61
C PHE A 325 11.84 17.39 5.59
N ASN A 326 13.02 18.08 5.71
CA ASN A 326 12.93 19.31 6.54
C ASN A 326 12.06 20.38 5.88
N ARG A 327 12.28 20.46 4.63
CA ARG A 327 11.42 21.44 3.92
C ARG A 327 9.96 20.95 3.88
N ALA A 328 9.83 19.64 3.67
CA ALA A 328 8.44 19.09 3.65
C ALA A 328 7.74 19.37 4.99
N GLU A 329 8.49 19.21 6.05
CA GLU A 329 7.90 19.49 7.38
C GLU A 329 7.40 20.93 7.46
N GLU A 330 8.26 21.86 7.00
CA GLU A 330 7.85 23.29 7.07
C GLU A 330 6.56 23.53 6.28
N TRP A 331 6.48 22.93 5.14
CA TRP A 331 5.28 23.15 4.32
C TRP A 331 4.05 22.49 4.95
N HIS A 332 4.20 21.29 5.50
CA HIS A 332 3.00 20.64 6.08
C HIS A 332 2.55 21.39 7.35
N LYS A 333 3.51 22.03 8.08
CA LYS A 333 3.09 22.86 9.23
C LYS A 333 2.28 24.07 8.76
N LYS A 334 2.77 24.65 7.65
CA LYS A 334 1.99 25.78 7.10
C LYS A 334 0.60 25.32 6.65
N ALA A 335 0.60 24.12 6.02
CA ALA A 335 -0.73 23.60 5.59
C ALA A 335 -1.65 23.38 6.79
N LEU A 336 -1.13 22.89 7.86
CA LEU A 336 -1.96 22.62 9.05
C LEU A 336 -2.42 23.92 9.70
N GLN A 337 -1.55 25.02 9.63
CA GLN A 337 -1.98 26.33 10.17
C GLN A 337 -3.19 26.86 9.41
N GLU A 338 -3.26 26.52 8.16
CA GLU A 338 -4.40 27.01 7.36
C GLU A 338 -5.63 26.13 7.56
N SER A 339 -5.33 24.85 7.88
CA SER A 339 -6.45 23.93 8.14
C SER A 339 -6.16 23.11 9.39
N PRO A 340 -6.39 23.68 10.65
CA PRO A 340 -5.88 23.12 11.92
C PRO A 340 -6.61 21.83 12.31
N LYS A 341 -7.79 21.49 11.68
CA LYS A 341 -8.51 20.28 12.17
C LYS A 341 -8.58 19.24 11.06
N ASP A 342 -7.60 19.35 10.15
CA ASP A 342 -7.64 18.34 9.06
C ASP A 342 -6.77 17.13 9.44
N PRO A 343 -7.41 15.94 9.65
CA PRO A 343 -6.68 14.75 10.13
C PRO A 343 -5.74 14.18 9.05
N ASP A 344 -5.93 14.46 7.82
CA ASP A 344 -5.04 13.95 6.76
C ASP A 344 -3.71 14.72 6.74
N ILE A 345 -3.80 16.06 6.96
CA ILE A 345 -2.55 16.85 7.01
C ILE A 345 -1.74 16.45 8.25
N MET A 346 -2.51 16.18 9.38
CA MET A 346 -1.79 15.76 10.59
C MET A 346 -1.09 14.40 10.37
N GLU A 347 -1.90 13.54 9.81
CA GLU A 347 -1.29 12.22 9.55
C GLU A 347 -0.05 12.37 8.66
N ARG A 348 -0.14 13.19 7.64
CA ARG A 348 1.02 13.33 6.73
C ARG A 348 2.19 13.99 7.47
N LEU A 349 1.93 15.05 8.17
CA LEU A 349 2.99 15.65 8.99
C LEU A 349 3.62 14.62 9.93
N GLY A 350 2.70 13.79 10.58
CA GLY A 350 3.26 12.69 11.40
C GLY A 350 4.28 11.85 10.64
N HIS A 351 3.98 11.57 9.41
CA HIS A 351 4.91 10.73 8.62
C HIS A 351 6.23 11.47 8.39
N VAL A 352 6.12 12.75 8.02
CA VAL A 352 7.37 13.49 7.73
C VAL A 352 8.16 13.67 9.03
N LEU A 353 7.43 13.79 10.13
CA LEU A 353 8.13 13.94 11.41
C LEU A 353 8.88 12.65 11.78
N ILE A 354 8.26 11.57 11.44
CA ILE A 354 9.00 10.31 11.67
C ILE A 354 10.29 10.31 10.84
N GLN A 355 10.16 10.98 9.67
CA GLN A 355 11.38 11.00 8.81
C GLN A 355 12.42 11.97 9.38
N ASN A 356 11.97 12.78 10.04
CA ASN A 356 12.94 13.73 10.66
C ASN A 356 13.31 13.29 12.07
N PHE A 357 12.85 12.07 12.47
CA PHE A 357 13.22 11.44 13.76
C PHE A 357 12.61 12.22 14.92
N LYS A 358 11.53 12.92 14.60
CA LYS A 358 10.79 13.58 15.70
C LYS A 358 9.55 12.76 16.09
N LEU A 359 9.76 11.61 16.83
CA LEU A 359 8.72 10.58 17.06
C LEU A 359 7.70 11.07 18.10
N MET A 360 8.18 11.91 19.05
CA MET A 360 7.20 12.42 20.04
C MET A 360 6.20 13.36 19.35
N GLU A 361 6.78 14.22 18.53
CA GLU A 361 5.85 15.12 17.79
C GLU A 361 4.96 14.32 16.84
N ALA A 362 5.53 13.32 16.22
CA ALA A 362 4.69 12.44 15.35
C ALA A 362 3.56 11.79 16.15
N GLU A 363 3.91 11.29 17.32
CA GLU A 363 2.87 10.65 18.15
C GLU A 363 1.73 11.64 18.45
N THR A 364 2.14 12.87 18.78
CA THR A 364 1.10 13.87 19.08
C THR A 364 0.18 14.09 17.87
N ASN A 365 0.77 14.21 16.73
CA ASN A 365 -0.05 14.44 15.51
C ASN A 365 -0.94 13.25 15.18
N PHE A 366 -0.41 12.03 15.29
CA PHE A 366 -1.26 10.85 15.01
C PHE A 366 -2.39 10.73 16.02
N LEU A 367 -2.13 11.06 17.30
CA LEU A 367 -3.21 10.98 18.31
C LEU A 367 -4.31 11.98 17.99
N GLN A 368 -3.86 13.18 17.60
CA GLN A 368 -4.90 14.18 17.24
C GLN A 368 -5.69 13.73 16.00
N ALA A 369 -4.95 13.25 15.01
CA ALA A 369 -5.66 12.73 13.81
C ALA A 369 -6.60 11.57 14.16
N LEU A 370 -6.16 10.71 15.03
CA LEU A 370 -7.01 9.55 15.42
C LEU A 370 -8.29 10.02 16.12
N SER A 371 -8.12 11.01 17.02
CA SER A 371 -9.31 11.49 17.76
C SER A 371 -10.34 12.08 16.81
N ILE A 372 -9.90 12.85 15.88
CA ILE A 372 -10.84 13.47 14.92
C ILE A 372 -11.42 12.40 13.99
N SER A 373 -10.56 11.52 13.52
CA SER A 373 -11.04 10.51 12.55
C SER A 373 -12.01 9.53 13.23
N GLU A 374 -11.84 9.26 14.50
CA GLU A 374 -12.81 8.36 15.18
C GLU A 374 -14.18 9.00 15.23
N LYS A 375 -14.21 10.33 15.46
CA LYS A 375 -15.53 11.01 15.50
C LYS A 375 -16.15 11.07 14.10
N LEU A 376 -15.31 11.11 13.09
CA LEU A 376 -15.85 11.30 11.72
C LEU A 376 -16.27 9.96 11.11
N TYR A 377 -15.49 8.93 11.42
CA TYR A 377 -15.71 7.73 10.56
C TYR A 377 -16.11 6.56 11.43
N GLY A 378 -15.95 6.72 12.76
CA GLY A 378 -16.26 5.57 13.64
C GLY A 378 -15.01 4.71 13.89
N GLU A 379 -15.01 3.79 14.92
CA GLU A 379 -13.82 3.08 15.44
C GLU A 379 -13.42 1.93 14.50
N THR A 380 -14.36 1.50 13.62
CA THR A 380 -14.00 0.29 12.84
C THR A 380 -13.60 0.68 11.42
N HIS A 381 -13.59 2.05 11.23
CA HIS A 381 -13.19 2.51 9.88
C HIS A 381 -11.69 2.29 9.65
N SER A 382 -11.32 1.92 8.33
CA SER A 382 -9.92 1.58 7.97
C SER A 382 -8.96 2.73 8.31
N LYS A 383 -9.51 3.97 8.17
CA LYS A 383 -8.63 5.11 8.52
C LYS A 383 -8.26 5.09 10.00
N VAL A 384 -9.20 4.78 10.85
CA VAL A 384 -8.93 4.76 12.31
C VAL A 384 -8.03 3.57 12.65
N ILE A 385 -8.30 2.47 12.03
CA ILE A 385 -7.46 1.29 12.31
C ILE A 385 -6.02 1.56 11.86
N GLY A 386 -5.88 2.23 10.69
CA GLY A 386 -4.53 2.57 10.18
C GLY A 386 -3.80 3.50 11.15
N LEU A 387 -4.48 4.50 11.68
CA LEU A 387 -3.82 5.42 12.63
C LEU A 387 -3.38 4.70 13.90
N LYS A 388 -4.18 3.75 14.36
CA LYS A 388 -3.74 2.95 15.54
C LYS A 388 -2.48 2.15 15.20
N ASN A 389 -2.49 1.60 14.08
CA ASN A 389 -1.27 0.89 13.67
C ASN A 389 -0.05 1.82 13.67
N TYR A 390 -0.20 3.11 13.13
CA TYR A 390 0.93 4.05 13.13
C TYR A 390 1.33 4.41 14.57
N LEU A 391 0.39 4.58 15.35
CA LEU A 391 0.70 4.89 16.77
C LEU A 391 1.42 3.72 17.44
N GLY A 392 0.89 2.48 17.13
CA GLY A 392 1.65 1.32 17.64
C GLY A 392 3.12 1.37 17.22
N TRP A 393 3.31 1.81 16.07
CA TRP A 393 4.71 1.87 15.56
C TRP A 393 5.49 2.96 16.28
N VAL A 394 4.91 4.10 16.30
CA VAL A 394 5.61 5.22 16.95
C VAL A 394 5.85 4.91 18.43
N SER A 395 4.88 4.28 19.03
CA SER A 395 5.06 3.91 20.44
C SER A 395 6.20 2.90 20.63
N HIS A 396 6.21 1.96 19.70
CA HIS A 396 7.35 1.01 19.79
C HIS A 396 8.67 1.74 19.60
N GLY A 397 8.77 2.67 18.65
CA GLY A 397 10.01 3.45 18.45
C GLY A 397 10.37 4.28 19.68
N LEU A 398 9.46 4.63 20.44
CA LEU A 398 9.76 5.44 21.64
C LEU A 398 10.07 4.54 22.84
N GLY A 399 10.04 3.17 22.55
CA GLY A 399 10.37 2.25 23.66
C GLY A 399 9.15 1.93 24.53
N LYS A 400 7.97 2.48 24.15
CA LYS A 400 6.74 2.12 24.91
C LYS A 400 6.12 0.83 24.37
N ASN A 401 6.82 -0.32 24.63
CA ASN A 401 6.50 -1.59 23.92
C ASN A 401 5.17 -2.17 24.41
N ALA A 402 4.77 -1.90 25.67
CA ALA A 402 3.45 -2.42 26.14
C ALA A 402 2.31 -1.68 25.44
N GLN A 403 2.48 -0.38 25.45
CA GLN A 403 1.45 0.41 24.73
C GLN A 403 1.42 0.02 23.24
N ALA A 404 2.56 -0.09 22.63
CA ALA A 404 2.63 -0.49 21.20
C ALA A 404 1.94 -1.84 20.96
N LEU A 405 2.18 -2.75 21.83
CA LEU A 405 1.57 -4.09 21.64
C LEU A 405 0.05 -4.01 21.76
N SER A 406 -0.41 -3.25 22.74
CA SER A 406 -1.88 -3.11 22.88
C SER A 406 -2.49 -2.48 21.64
N LEU A 407 -1.90 -1.40 21.17
CA LEU A 407 -2.44 -0.72 19.98
C LEU A 407 -2.42 -1.64 18.77
N GLU A 408 -1.34 -2.38 18.63
CA GLU A 408 -1.25 -3.25 17.43
C GLU A 408 -2.22 -4.42 17.52
N LYS A 409 -2.52 -4.95 18.69
CA LYS A 409 -3.52 -6.02 18.81
C LYS A 409 -4.93 -5.49 18.49
N GLU A 410 -5.13 -4.24 18.92
CA GLU A 410 -6.44 -3.66 18.54
C GLU A 410 -6.54 -3.49 17.02
N ALA A 411 -5.51 -2.97 16.44
CA ALA A 411 -5.53 -2.82 14.98
C ALA A 411 -5.65 -4.17 14.28
N LEU A 412 -4.92 -5.14 14.80
CA LEU A 412 -5.01 -6.50 14.21
C LEU A 412 -6.45 -7.02 14.24
N LEU A 413 -7.10 -6.85 15.35
CA LEU A 413 -8.51 -7.29 15.41
C LEU A 413 -9.38 -6.49 14.44
N GLY A 414 -9.10 -5.20 14.40
CA GLY A 414 -9.88 -4.37 13.47
C GLY A 414 -9.70 -4.82 12.01
N TRP A 415 -8.47 -5.10 11.65
CA TRP A 415 -8.24 -5.54 10.25
C TRP A 415 -8.86 -6.92 10.00
N LYS A 416 -8.87 -7.79 11.00
CA LYS A 416 -9.51 -9.12 10.80
C LYS A 416 -11.01 -8.97 10.58
N VAL A 417 -11.55 -8.07 11.34
CA VAL A 417 -13.02 -7.93 11.24
C VAL A 417 -13.37 -7.20 9.93
N SER A 418 -12.56 -6.21 9.60
CA SER A 418 -12.96 -5.33 8.48
C SER A 418 -12.57 -5.96 7.14
N LYS A 419 -11.44 -6.69 7.12
CA LYS A 419 -10.95 -7.11 5.79
C LYS A 419 -10.77 -8.63 5.72
N GLY A 420 -11.01 -9.28 6.96
CA GLY A 420 -10.86 -10.76 6.99
C GLY A 420 -9.47 -11.17 7.50
N PRO A 421 -9.28 -12.44 7.98
CA PRO A 421 -8.06 -12.91 8.66
C PRO A 421 -6.92 -13.18 7.67
N GLU A 422 -7.28 -13.21 6.37
CA GLU A 422 -6.18 -13.55 5.44
C GLU A 422 -5.73 -12.30 4.68
N HIS A 423 -6.24 -11.19 5.23
CA HIS A 423 -5.87 -9.94 4.54
C HIS A 423 -4.42 -9.56 4.88
N HIS A 424 -3.76 -9.01 3.85
CA HIS A 424 -2.32 -8.71 4.02
C HIS A 424 -2.08 -7.76 5.20
N MET A 425 -3.12 -6.88 5.63
CA MET A 425 -2.89 -5.98 6.78
C MET A 425 -2.82 -6.79 8.09
N VAL A 426 -3.47 -7.89 8.01
CA VAL A 426 -3.33 -8.79 9.18
C VAL A 426 -1.90 -9.36 9.25
N GLY A 427 -1.38 -9.72 8.06
CA GLY A 427 0.03 -10.20 8.03
C GLY A 427 1.01 -9.13 8.52
N ILE A 428 0.76 -7.92 8.13
CA ILE A 428 1.66 -6.84 8.53
C ILE A 428 1.56 -6.62 10.05
N SER A 429 0.39 -6.68 10.55
CA SER A 429 0.22 -6.52 12.01
C SER A 429 0.98 -7.61 12.78
N PHE A 430 0.94 -8.80 12.27
CA PHE A 430 1.67 -9.87 12.97
C PHE A 430 3.18 -9.61 12.92
N THR A 431 3.63 -9.14 11.82
CA THR A 431 5.07 -8.88 11.72
C THR A 431 5.48 -7.80 12.75
N LEU A 432 4.63 -6.81 12.95
CA LEU A 432 4.97 -5.76 13.93
C LEU A 432 4.89 -6.32 15.35
N ILE A 433 3.98 -7.10 15.52
CA ILE A 433 3.91 -7.75 16.84
C ILE A 433 5.17 -8.61 17.08
N GLY A 434 5.60 -9.36 16.02
CA GLY A 434 6.86 -10.12 16.16
C GLY A 434 8.03 -9.21 16.54
N GLN A 435 8.02 -8.10 16.00
CA GLN A 435 9.12 -7.16 16.32
C GLN A 435 9.02 -6.67 17.78
N ILE A 436 7.84 -6.33 18.15
CA ILE A 436 7.66 -5.84 19.53
C ILE A 436 8.07 -6.93 20.51
N TYR A 437 7.69 -8.20 20.21
CA TYR A 437 8.09 -9.29 21.12
C TYR A 437 9.61 -9.48 21.12
N THR A 438 10.23 -9.27 19.92
CA THR A 438 11.71 -9.38 19.89
C THR A 438 12.34 -8.34 20.82
N SER A 439 11.73 -7.16 20.82
CA SER A 439 12.32 -6.10 21.67
C SER A 439 12.10 -6.43 23.15
N LEU A 440 11.07 -7.19 23.39
CA LEU A 440 10.80 -7.55 24.80
C LEU A 440 11.59 -8.78 25.21
N GLY A 441 12.41 -9.35 24.23
CA GLY A 441 13.20 -10.56 24.55
C GLY A 441 12.36 -11.83 24.54
N GLU A 442 11.11 -11.67 24.17
CA GLU A 442 10.28 -12.89 24.06
C GLU A 442 10.40 -13.50 22.66
N PHE A 443 11.50 -14.21 22.39
CA PHE A 443 11.93 -14.60 21.03
C PHE A 443 11.02 -15.72 20.49
N GLU A 444 10.48 -16.56 21.38
CA GLU A 444 9.57 -17.63 20.88
C GLU A 444 8.26 -17.04 20.37
N LYS A 445 7.73 -16.10 21.13
CA LYS A 445 6.49 -15.44 20.66
C LYS A 445 6.76 -14.62 19.39
N ALA A 446 7.93 -14.07 19.33
CA ALA A 446 8.28 -13.29 18.11
C ALA A 446 8.33 -14.20 16.88
N ASP A 447 8.98 -15.35 17.03
CA ASP A 447 9.08 -16.27 15.88
C ASP A 447 7.70 -16.73 15.42
N GLU A 448 6.80 -16.96 16.41
CA GLU A 448 5.43 -17.40 16.04
C GLU A 448 4.71 -16.29 15.27
N ALA A 449 4.86 -15.10 15.79
CA ALA A 449 4.15 -13.99 15.13
C ALA A 449 4.71 -13.75 13.72
N PHE A 450 6.05 -13.74 13.56
CA PHE A 450 6.65 -13.58 12.23
C PHE A 450 6.18 -14.66 11.27
N LEU A 451 6.11 -15.90 11.73
CA LEU A 451 5.70 -17.01 10.84
C LEU A 451 4.24 -16.86 10.41
N LYS A 452 3.42 -16.44 11.34
CA LYS A 452 2.01 -16.24 10.94
C LYS A 452 1.90 -15.11 9.90
N GLY A 453 2.67 -14.04 10.18
CA GLY A 453 2.63 -12.92 9.22
C GLY A 453 3.06 -13.34 7.82
N ILE A 454 4.16 -14.10 7.75
CA ILE A 454 4.68 -14.50 6.43
C ILE A 454 3.72 -15.47 5.74
N GLU A 455 3.07 -16.36 6.52
CA GLU A 455 2.09 -17.29 5.93
C GLU A 455 0.94 -16.52 5.24
N ILE A 456 0.51 -15.48 5.90
CA ILE A 456 -0.62 -14.72 5.32
C ILE A 456 -0.12 -13.93 4.10
N LEU A 457 1.02 -13.35 4.23
CA LEU A 457 1.51 -12.47 3.14
C LEU A 457 1.89 -13.29 1.92
N GLU A 458 2.29 -14.52 2.11
CA GLU A 458 2.65 -15.38 0.95
C GLU A 458 1.42 -15.76 0.15
N LYS A 459 0.33 -15.84 0.80
CA LYS A 459 -0.88 -16.29 0.08
C LYS A 459 -1.60 -15.09 -0.56
N ASP A 460 -1.09 -13.94 -0.25
CA ASP A 460 -1.79 -12.74 -0.76
C ASP A 460 -1.17 -12.35 -2.11
N PRO A 461 -2.00 -12.40 -3.16
CA PRO A 461 -1.48 -12.14 -4.52
C PRO A 461 -1.13 -10.66 -4.71
N SER A 462 -1.56 -9.82 -3.81
CA SER A 462 -1.22 -8.37 -3.91
C SER A 462 0.15 -8.07 -3.30
N THR A 463 0.65 -9.05 -2.63
CA THR A 463 1.99 -8.80 -2.06
C THR A 463 3.08 -9.03 -3.11
N ASP A 464 3.68 -7.90 -3.46
CA ASP A 464 4.73 -8.09 -4.48
C ASP A 464 5.93 -8.84 -3.89
N ARG A 465 6.69 -9.43 -4.77
CA ARG A 465 7.76 -10.36 -4.37
C ARG A 465 8.85 -9.62 -3.59
N GLY A 466 9.18 -8.38 -4.04
CA GLY A 466 10.15 -7.57 -3.26
C GLY A 466 9.73 -7.38 -1.80
N THR A 467 8.54 -6.99 -1.65
CA THR A 467 7.99 -6.79 -0.29
C THR A 467 7.97 -8.10 0.50
N LEU A 468 7.55 -9.10 -0.10
CA LEU A 468 7.56 -10.41 0.59
C LEU A 468 8.97 -10.81 0.99
N GLY A 469 9.99 -10.53 0.09
CA GLY A 469 11.41 -10.79 0.45
C GLY A 469 11.82 -9.99 1.70
N GLY A 470 11.43 -8.76 1.79
CA GLY A 470 11.71 -7.95 2.99
C GLY A 470 11.14 -8.57 4.26
N PHE A 471 9.92 -9.04 4.15
CA PHE A 471 9.31 -9.65 5.36
C PHE A 471 10.04 -10.92 5.78
N TRP A 472 10.53 -11.59 4.82
CA TRP A 472 11.35 -12.76 5.19
C TRP A 472 12.64 -12.30 5.90
N CYS A 473 13.19 -11.27 5.39
CA CYS A 473 14.38 -10.76 6.07
C CYS A 473 14.07 -10.35 7.50
N LEU A 474 12.97 -9.85 7.75
CA LEU A 474 12.62 -9.39 9.11
C LEU A 474 12.42 -10.57 10.07
N THR A 475 12.02 -11.64 9.49
CA THR A 475 11.86 -12.82 10.37
C THR A 475 13.20 -13.27 10.93
N ALA A 476 14.28 -12.76 10.27
CA ALA A 476 15.61 -13.20 10.72
C ALA A 476 16.10 -12.35 11.90
N VAL A 477 15.32 -11.33 12.22
CA VAL A 477 15.78 -10.38 13.27
C VAL A 477 15.76 -11.07 14.63
N SER A 478 14.68 -11.82 14.85
CA SER A 478 14.61 -12.51 16.17
C SER A 478 15.79 -13.47 16.35
N PRO A 479 16.08 -14.37 15.41
CA PRO A 479 17.22 -15.27 15.60
C PRO A 479 18.57 -14.49 15.62
N LEU A 480 18.66 -13.40 14.90
CA LEU A 480 19.89 -12.60 14.96
C LEU A 480 20.09 -12.03 16.37
N MET A 481 18.96 -11.65 16.98
CA MET A 481 19.07 -11.05 18.33
C MET A 481 19.34 -12.13 19.37
N SER A 482 18.87 -13.28 19.10
CA SER A 482 19.15 -14.36 20.09
C SER A 482 20.43 -15.11 19.70
N GLN A 483 21.20 -14.54 18.72
CA GLN A 483 22.50 -15.07 18.27
C GLN A 483 22.36 -16.47 17.69
N GLN A 484 21.27 -16.75 17.20
CA GLN A 484 21.08 -18.03 16.46
C GLN A 484 21.28 -17.78 14.95
N TYR A 485 22.57 -17.59 14.54
CA TYR A 485 22.90 -17.16 13.17
C TYR A 485 22.65 -18.29 12.16
N GLU A 486 22.71 -19.47 12.67
CA GLU A 486 22.46 -20.62 11.77
C GLU A 486 20.99 -20.68 11.34
N LYS A 487 20.13 -20.10 12.23
CA LYS A 487 18.70 -20.02 11.83
C LYS A 487 18.42 -18.76 11.00
N ALA A 488 19.18 -17.72 11.25
CA ALA A 488 18.89 -16.41 10.61
C ALA A 488 19.34 -16.41 9.15
N ILE A 489 20.45 -17.03 8.87
CA ILE A 489 21.08 -16.90 7.54
C ILE A 489 20.18 -17.52 6.47
N PRO A 490 19.59 -18.70 6.66
CA PRO A 490 18.72 -19.25 5.61
C PRO A 490 17.49 -18.36 5.36
N LEU A 491 16.99 -17.74 6.40
CA LEU A 491 15.84 -16.83 6.20
C LEU A 491 16.25 -15.64 5.32
N LEU A 492 17.45 -15.14 5.56
CA LEU A 492 17.92 -13.98 4.77
C LEU A 492 18.18 -14.39 3.31
N ILE A 493 18.71 -15.57 3.12
CA ILE A 493 18.95 -16.05 1.74
C ILE A 493 17.60 -16.27 1.04
N GLN A 494 16.65 -16.79 1.82
CA GLN A 494 15.31 -16.94 1.21
C GLN A 494 14.73 -15.57 0.82
N GLY A 495 14.93 -14.62 1.69
CA GLY A 495 14.44 -13.27 1.35
C GLY A 495 15.04 -12.75 0.04
N ILE A 496 16.29 -13.02 -0.17
CA ILE A 496 16.95 -12.57 -1.41
C ILE A 496 16.37 -13.33 -2.61
N SER A 497 16.18 -14.62 -2.40
CA SER A 497 15.67 -15.45 -3.51
C SER A 497 14.25 -15.01 -3.93
N ILE A 498 13.46 -14.52 -2.96
CA ILE A 498 12.06 -14.16 -3.24
C ILE A 498 12.02 -12.76 -3.88
N SER A 499 12.79 -11.88 -3.48
CA SER A 499 12.69 -10.47 -3.92
C SER A 499 13.14 -10.33 -5.37
N ALA A 500 13.46 -11.45 -6.08
CA ALA A 500 13.93 -11.44 -7.48
C ALA A 500 14.69 -10.15 -7.80
N GLU A 501 15.89 -10.08 -8.49
CA GLU A 501 16.96 -9.12 -8.82
C GLU A 501 16.40 -7.72 -9.06
N SER A 502 15.00 -7.36 -8.91
CA SER A 502 14.54 -6.01 -9.31
C SER A 502 14.15 -5.18 -8.09
N ASP A 503 14.26 -5.83 -6.81
CA ASP A 503 13.89 -5.00 -5.64
C ASP A 503 15.15 -4.75 -4.78
N PHE A 504 15.67 -3.49 -4.91
CA PHE A 504 17.03 -3.13 -4.42
C PHE A 504 17.02 -2.99 -2.90
N TYR A 505 15.87 -2.88 -2.25
CA TYR A 505 15.90 -2.63 -0.79
C TYR A 505 15.92 -3.96 -0.02
N SER A 506 14.93 -4.74 -0.39
CA SER A 506 14.90 -6.04 0.34
C SER A 506 16.24 -6.77 0.20
N ASP A 507 16.80 -6.51 -0.94
CA ASP A 507 18.11 -7.16 -1.13
C ASP A 507 19.18 -6.49 -0.26
N TRP A 508 19.09 -5.16 -0.28
CA TRP A 508 20.05 -4.47 0.62
C TRP A 508 19.91 -4.99 2.06
N LEU A 509 18.72 -4.98 2.55
CA LEU A 509 18.50 -5.39 3.96
C LEU A 509 19.03 -6.79 4.22
N CYS A 510 18.71 -7.69 3.35
CA CYS A 510 19.18 -9.08 3.56
C CYS A 510 20.71 -9.14 3.55
N HIS A 511 21.30 -8.46 2.53
CA HIS A 511 22.77 -8.53 2.47
C HIS A 511 23.39 -7.81 3.68
N PHE A 512 22.73 -6.73 4.01
CA PHE A 512 23.20 -6.02 5.22
C PHE A 512 23.19 -6.95 6.43
N PHE A 513 22.10 -7.70 6.69
CA PHE A 513 22.03 -8.58 7.88
C PHE A 513 22.91 -9.82 7.70
N LEU A 514 23.14 -10.19 6.44
CA LEU A 514 24.07 -11.31 6.22
C LEU A 514 25.51 -10.88 6.55
N GLY A 515 25.83 -9.61 6.07
CA GLY A 515 27.16 -9.09 6.47
C GLY A 515 27.35 -9.15 7.99
N PHE A 516 26.32 -8.79 8.58
CA PHE A 516 26.36 -8.83 10.05
C PHE A 516 26.52 -10.26 10.57
N ALA A 517 25.63 -11.12 10.18
CA ALA A 517 25.63 -12.51 10.70
C ALA A 517 26.98 -13.19 10.43
N TYR A 518 27.52 -12.95 9.27
CA TYR A 518 28.80 -13.63 8.95
C TYR A 518 29.95 -12.98 9.72
N GLY A 519 29.87 -11.61 9.82
CA GLY A 519 30.91 -10.93 10.62
C GLY A 519 30.95 -11.45 12.05
N ALA A 520 29.73 -11.62 12.58
CA ALA A 520 29.69 -12.13 13.98
C ALA A 520 30.31 -13.53 14.08
N GLN A 521 30.29 -14.26 13.00
CA GLN A 521 30.88 -15.62 13.02
C GLN A 521 32.32 -15.59 12.52
N HIS A 522 32.85 -14.42 12.27
CA HIS A 522 34.23 -14.20 11.78
C HIS A 522 34.45 -14.86 10.41
N GLN A 523 33.41 -14.97 9.76
CA GLN A 523 33.56 -15.36 8.35
C GLN A 523 33.73 -14.09 7.50
N TRP A 524 34.97 -13.59 7.46
CA TRP A 524 35.26 -12.19 7.05
C TRP A 524 35.03 -12.03 5.54
N ASN A 525 35.40 -13.07 4.85
CA ASN A 525 35.21 -12.93 3.39
C ASN A 525 33.73 -12.77 3.02
N LEU A 526 32.91 -13.57 3.63
CA LEU A 526 31.47 -13.49 3.33
C LEU A 526 30.86 -12.20 3.92
N ALA A 527 31.33 -11.80 5.04
CA ALA A 527 30.81 -10.56 5.65
C ALA A 527 31.15 -9.36 4.77
N GLU A 528 32.35 -9.33 4.28
CA GLU A 528 32.74 -8.19 3.42
C GLU A 528 31.97 -8.22 2.10
N LYS A 529 31.90 -9.37 1.58
CA LYS A 529 31.17 -9.48 0.31
C LYS A 529 29.72 -8.98 0.45
N ASN A 530 29.08 -9.40 1.44
CA ASN A 530 27.65 -9.02 1.57
C ASN A 530 27.50 -7.55 1.98
N THR A 531 28.35 -7.08 2.83
CA THR A 531 28.22 -5.67 3.24
C THR A 531 28.61 -4.75 2.06
N GLU A 532 29.58 -5.16 1.20
CA GLU A 532 29.88 -4.39 -0.02
C GLU A 532 28.67 -4.33 -0.95
N LYS A 533 28.09 -5.46 -1.09
CA LYS A 533 26.87 -5.45 -1.93
C LYS A 533 25.79 -4.52 -1.34
N ALA A 534 25.60 -4.64 -0.05
CA ALA A 534 24.58 -3.76 0.58
C ALA A 534 24.95 -2.29 0.38
N LEU A 535 26.20 -1.95 0.53
CA LEU A 535 26.60 -0.54 0.37
C LEU A 535 26.39 -0.08 -1.08
N LEU A 536 26.74 -0.95 -2.00
CA LEU A 536 26.52 -0.61 -3.41
C LEU A 536 25.02 -0.37 -3.69
N LEU A 537 24.20 -1.25 -3.16
CA LEU A 537 22.75 -1.05 -3.38
C LEU A 537 22.27 0.25 -2.74
N ALA A 538 22.82 0.55 -1.58
CA ALA A 538 22.38 1.78 -0.89
C ALA A 538 22.85 3.02 -1.67
N GLN A 539 23.97 3.06 -2.23
CA GLN A 539 24.51 4.24 -2.93
C GLN A 539 23.85 4.43 -4.29
N GLU A 540 23.44 3.37 -4.91
CA GLU A 540 22.98 3.50 -6.31
C GLU A 540 21.46 3.67 -6.37
N ASN A 541 20.83 3.30 -5.28
CA ASN A 541 19.38 3.14 -5.56
C ASN A 541 18.56 3.80 -4.45
N MET A 542 19.34 4.34 -3.46
CA MET A 542 18.58 4.94 -2.34
C MET A 542 19.08 6.37 -2.09
N GLU A 543 18.47 7.11 -0.99
CA GLU A 543 18.87 8.51 -0.71
C GLU A 543 20.40 8.63 -0.60
N PRO A 544 20.85 9.42 -1.58
CA PRO A 544 22.28 9.70 -1.50
C PRO A 544 22.64 10.46 -0.20
N LYS A 545 23.68 9.94 0.60
CA LYS A 545 24.06 10.48 1.91
C LYS A 545 22.92 10.31 2.93
N GLY A 546 22.17 9.15 2.72
CA GLY A 546 21.06 8.82 3.65
C GLY A 546 21.53 7.85 4.75
N SER A 547 20.71 7.58 5.72
CA SER A 547 21.05 6.76 6.90
C SER A 547 21.44 5.34 6.51
N THR A 548 20.97 4.87 5.30
CA THR A 548 21.35 3.49 4.89
C THR A 548 22.82 3.45 4.47
N VAL A 549 23.21 4.54 3.82
CA VAL A 549 24.63 4.61 3.46
C VAL A 549 25.49 4.76 4.72
N ALA A 550 24.95 5.58 5.60
CA ALA A 550 25.70 5.75 6.86
C ALA A 550 25.79 4.44 7.65
N LEU A 551 24.68 3.76 7.75
CA LEU A 551 24.65 2.50 8.53
C LEU A 551 25.56 1.44 7.91
N THR A 552 25.41 1.33 6.61
CA THR A 552 26.17 0.24 5.96
C THR A 552 27.67 0.56 5.97
N SER A 553 27.93 1.91 5.80
CA SER A 553 29.36 2.30 5.82
C SER A 553 29.98 2.05 7.21
N LEU A 554 29.25 2.40 8.22
CA LEU A 554 29.80 2.21 9.58
C LEU A 554 29.88 0.74 9.95
N THR A 555 28.91 0.01 9.41
CA THR A 555 29.02 -1.45 9.66
C THR A 555 30.25 -2.01 8.94
N MET A 556 30.40 -1.66 7.74
CA MET A 556 31.59 -2.16 7.03
C MET A 556 32.87 -1.65 7.72
N ALA A 557 32.82 -0.36 8.19
CA ALA A 557 33.99 0.16 8.94
C ALA A 557 34.25 -0.70 10.19
N ALA A 558 33.22 -1.01 10.84
CA ALA A 558 33.38 -1.83 12.05
C ALA A 558 33.98 -3.20 11.71
N ILE A 559 33.49 -3.80 10.58
CA ILE A 559 34.03 -5.11 10.17
C ILE A 559 35.53 -4.98 9.90
N TYR A 560 35.93 -3.92 9.21
CA TYR A 560 37.37 -3.74 8.92
C TYR A 560 38.16 -3.43 10.19
N PHE A 561 37.54 -2.59 10.95
CA PHE A 561 38.22 -2.25 12.21
C PHE A 561 38.49 -3.50 13.06
N ASP A 562 37.52 -4.42 13.11
CA ASP A 562 37.72 -5.65 13.90
C ASP A 562 38.83 -6.52 13.31
N GLN A 563 39.06 -6.34 12.08
CA GLN A 563 40.17 -7.09 11.43
C GLN A 563 41.49 -6.35 11.57
N LYS A 564 41.50 -5.24 12.24
CA LYS A 564 42.70 -4.40 12.42
C LYS A 564 43.14 -3.77 11.10
N ARG A 565 42.21 -3.66 10.26
CA ARG A 565 42.48 -2.98 8.98
C ARG A 565 41.96 -1.53 9.05
N LEU A 566 42.80 -0.71 9.65
CA LEU A 566 42.34 0.65 10.01
C LEU A 566 42.35 1.56 8.78
N MET A 567 43.24 1.35 7.82
CA MET A 567 43.32 2.23 6.63
C MET A 567 42.08 2.09 5.75
N GLU A 568 41.45 0.90 5.90
CA GLU A 568 40.19 0.73 5.13
C GLU A 568 38.98 1.19 5.94
N ALA A 569 39.06 1.08 7.25
CA ALA A 569 37.90 1.35 8.13
C ALA A 569 37.66 2.86 8.25
N GLN A 570 38.67 3.72 8.23
CA GLN A 570 38.52 5.14 8.60
C GLN A 570 37.79 5.93 7.52
N PRO A 571 38.08 5.67 6.27
CA PRO A 571 37.33 6.44 5.27
C PRO A 571 35.83 6.11 5.31
N LEU A 572 35.51 4.84 5.54
CA LEU A 572 34.07 4.48 5.62
C LEU A 572 33.43 5.08 6.88
N ALA A 573 34.19 5.03 7.97
CA ALA A 573 33.65 5.64 9.21
C ALA A 573 33.42 7.15 9.01
N MET A 574 34.32 7.81 8.28
CA MET A 574 34.15 9.25 8.02
C MET A 574 32.85 9.52 7.26
N ILE A 575 32.60 8.69 6.27
CA ILE A 575 31.35 8.88 5.50
C ILE A 575 30.13 8.74 6.42
N GLY A 576 30.08 7.63 7.14
CA GLY A 576 28.90 7.40 8.01
C GLY A 576 28.73 8.51 9.05
N VAL A 577 29.83 8.94 9.68
CA VAL A 577 29.74 9.95 10.76
C VAL A 577 29.29 11.29 10.17
N GLU A 578 29.88 11.62 9.01
CA GLU A 578 29.47 12.88 8.38
C GLU A 578 27.96 12.91 8.10
N ILE A 579 27.49 11.83 7.54
CA ILE A 579 26.05 11.78 7.21
C ILE A 579 25.21 11.87 8.48
N LEU A 580 25.57 11.07 9.47
CA LEU A 580 24.74 11.05 10.71
C LEU A 580 24.87 12.38 11.46
N ASP A 581 26.06 12.93 11.49
CA ASP A 581 26.27 14.20 12.19
C ASP A 581 25.40 15.30 11.58
N ASN A 582 25.34 15.38 10.30
CA ASN A 582 24.49 16.40 9.64
C ASN A 582 23.01 16.16 9.89
N ARG A 583 22.73 14.94 9.98
CA ARG A 583 21.30 14.64 10.14
C ARG A 583 20.83 14.88 11.58
N LEU A 584 21.66 14.67 12.50
CA LEU A 584 21.19 14.72 13.92
C LEU A 584 21.42 16.12 14.48
N LYS A 585 22.14 17.10 13.85
CA LYS A 585 22.28 18.50 14.29
C LYS A 585 21.00 19.29 14.00
N PRO A 586 20.74 20.31 14.91
CA PRO A 586 21.57 20.95 15.96
C PRO A 586 21.29 20.37 17.35
N ASN A 587 20.46 19.38 17.56
CA ASN A 587 20.18 18.99 18.97
C ASN A 587 20.42 17.50 19.17
N TYR A 588 21.05 16.87 18.11
CA TYR A 588 21.31 15.40 18.15
C TYR A 588 20.12 14.64 18.72
N TYR A 589 18.93 15.20 18.32
CA TYR A 589 17.70 14.47 18.68
C TYR A 589 17.41 13.38 17.64
N GLY A 590 17.57 12.10 18.00
CA GLY A 590 17.32 10.98 17.08
C GLY A 590 17.32 9.65 17.84
N PRO A 591 16.85 8.63 17.20
CA PRO A 591 16.83 7.34 17.90
C PRO A 591 18.21 7.01 18.52
N PRO A 592 18.23 6.59 19.81
CA PRO A 592 19.45 6.30 20.54
C PRO A 592 20.45 5.48 19.72
N PHE A 593 20.04 4.73 18.81
CA PHE A 593 20.99 3.87 18.09
C PHE A 593 21.83 4.68 17.08
N LEU A 594 21.18 5.65 16.40
CA LEU A 594 21.99 6.47 15.47
C LEU A 594 23.10 7.21 16.23
N LEU A 595 22.73 7.62 17.45
CA LEU A 595 23.79 8.23 18.28
C LEU A 595 24.85 7.20 18.67
N ASP A 596 24.36 5.95 18.95
CA ASP A 596 25.34 4.89 19.27
C ASP A 596 26.27 4.64 18.07
N LEU A 597 25.71 4.65 16.86
CA LEU A 597 26.54 4.40 15.66
C LEU A 597 27.50 5.58 15.44
N LEU A 598 26.89 6.78 15.68
CA LEU A 598 27.78 7.95 15.56
C LEU A 598 28.93 7.86 16.56
N ILE A 599 28.67 7.36 17.78
CA ILE A 599 29.75 7.15 18.78
C ILE A 599 30.74 6.10 18.28
N LEU A 600 30.19 5.06 17.72
CA LEU A 600 31.07 4.00 17.20
C LEU A 600 31.96 4.57 16.08
N GLY A 601 31.34 5.26 15.16
CA GLY A 601 32.11 5.82 14.02
C GLY A 601 33.25 6.71 14.51
N ASN A 602 32.86 7.58 15.49
CA ASN A 602 33.91 8.50 15.99
C ASN A 602 34.97 7.76 16.81
N HIS A 603 34.52 6.69 17.39
CA HIS A 603 35.54 5.85 18.05
C HIS A 603 36.52 5.27 17.02
N ILE A 604 36.00 4.77 15.91
CA ILE A 604 36.88 4.18 14.88
C ILE A 604 37.80 5.28 14.32
N LEU A 605 37.35 6.54 14.38
CA LEU A 605 38.17 7.63 13.82
C LEU A 605 39.16 8.14 14.86
N GLY A 606 39.07 7.60 16.07
CA GLY A 606 40.02 8.03 17.12
C GLY A 606 39.66 9.42 17.66
N GLN A 607 38.41 9.89 17.50
CA GLN A 607 37.97 11.20 18.02
C GLN A 607 37.38 11.06 19.42
N ASN A 608 38.25 10.89 20.40
CA ASN A 608 37.81 10.51 21.77
C ASN A 608 37.04 11.67 22.44
N ASP A 609 37.42 12.94 22.11
CA ASP A 609 36.68 14.08 22.72
C ASP A 609 35.23 14.11 22.23
N LYS A 610 35.10 13.85 20.96
CA LYS A 610 33.71 13.82 20.43
C LYS A 610 32.91 12.64 21.00
N VAL A 611 33.57 11.48 21.12
CA VAL A 611 32.87 10.29 21.67
C VAL A 611 32.37 10.62 23.07
N ALA A 612 33.19 11.26 23.87
CA ALA A 612 32.76 11.58 25.25
C ALA A 612 31.55 12.52 25.23
N ALA A 613 31.61 13.51 24.36
CA ALA A 613 30.47 14.46 24.28
C ALA A 613 29.19 13.75 23.82
N LEU A 614 29.30 12.92 22.84
CA LEU A 614 28.11 12.23 22.30
C LEU A 614 27.53 11.23 23.32
N VAL A 615 28.44 10.59 24.10
CA VAL A 615 27.94 9.65 25.13
C VAL A 615 27.11 10.44 26.15
N LYS A 616 27.61 11.62 26.50
CA LYS A 616 26.83 12.44 27.46
C LYS A 616 25.47 12.82 26.88
N THR A 617 25.56 13.22 25.64
CA THR A 617 24.29 13.57 24.97
C THR A 617 23.35 12.35 24.91
N ARG A 618 23.87 11.23 24.56
CA ARG A 618 23.04 10.01 24.46
C ARG A 618 22.41 9.65 25.82
N ILE A 619 23.15 9.82 26.89
CA ILE A 619 22.63 9.49 28.23
C ILE A 619 21.57 10.53 28.63
N LYS A 620 21.89 11.77 28.28
CA LYS A 620 20.92 12.82 28.64
C LYS A 620 19.60 12.65 27.86
N SER A 621 19.78 12.25 26.62
CA SER A 621 18.55 12.25 25.79
C SER A 621 17.81 10.92 25.92
N HIS A 622 18.39 9.77 26.26
CA HIS A 622 17.68 8.47 26.08
C HIS A 622 18.00 7.55 27.25
N GLY A 623 18.82 8.16 28.27
CA GLY A 623 19.12 7.37 29.49
C GLY A 623 20.25 6.35 29.25
N PHE A 624 20.53 5.67 30.34
CA PHE A 624 21.62 4.67 30.35
C PHE A 624 21.01 3.26 30.36
N THR A 625 21.00 2.68 29.13
CA THR A 625 20.39 1.33 29.04
C THR A 625 21.46 0.24 29.14
N ASN A 626 21.02 -0.98 29.49
CA ASN A 626 21.96 -2.12 29.59
C ASN A 626 22.71 -2.35 28.26
N ILE A 627 22.00 -2.08 27.22
CA ILE A 627 22.62 -2.29 25.89
C ILE A 627 23.67 -1.22 25.63
N PHE A 628 23.28 -0.03 25.92
CA PHE A 628 24.24 1.08 25.72
C PHE A 628 25.47 0.90 26.63
N SER A 629 25.25 0.44 27.78
CA SER A 629 26.37 0.14 28.68
C SER A 629 27.28 -0.96 28.12
N GLN A 630 26.67 -1.92 27.68
CA GLN A 630 27.47 -3.02 27.10
C GLN A 630 28.27 -2.54 25.87
N MET A 631 27.54 -1.70 25.12
CA MET A 631 28.27 -1.15 23.96
C MET A 631 29.51 -0.37 24.44
N LEU A 632 29.39 0.51 25.41
CA LEU A 632 30.52 1.33 25.87
C LEU A 632 31.65 0.45 26.43
N GLU A 633 31.20 -0.60 27.11
CA GLU A 633 32.22 -1.55 27.61
C GLU A 633 33.01 -2.19 26.46
N ASN A 634 32.22 -2.45 25.45
CA ASN A 634 32.91 -3.09 24.32
C ASN A 634 33.84 -2.09 23.61
N LEU A 635 33.48 -0.87 23.73
CA LEU A 635 34.34 0.13 23.06
C LEU A 635 35.48 0.54 23.96
N GLY A 636 35.49 -0.01 25.19
CA GLY A 636 36.54 0.38 26.15
C GLY A 636 36.38 1.83 26.61
N VAL A 637 35.17 2.40 26.46
CA VAL A 637 34.91 3.79 26.93
C VAL A 637 34.48 3.74 28.41
N LYS A 638 35.34 4.34 29.37
CA LYS A 638 35.04 4.33 30.82
C LYS A 638 34.20 5.56 31.20
N ILE A 639 32.99 5.23 31.78
CA ILE A 639 32.11 6.37 32.13
C ILE A 639 32.41 6.79 33.57
N ARG A 640 33.21 7.82 33.87
CA ARG A 640 33.40 8.28 35.27
C ARG A 640 32.18 9.07 35.74
#